data_AF-A0AA88M7I2-F1
#
_entry.id   AF-A0AA88M7I2-F1
#
_cell.length_a   1.000
_cell.length_b   1.000
_cell.length_c   1.000
_cell.angle_alpha   90.00
_cell.angle_beta   90.00
_cell.angle_gamma   90.00
#
_symmetry.space_group_name_H-M   'P 1'
#
loop_
_entity.id
_entity.type
_entity.pdbx_description
1 polymer ?
#
loop_
_entity_poly.entity_id
_entity_poly.type
_entity_poly.pdbx_seq_one_letter_code
_entity_poly.pdbx_strand_id
1 'polypeptide(L)'
;MKLNIEGLLVYFPYDYIYPEQYSYMLELKRTLDAKGHGVLEMPSGTGKTISLLSLIVAYQKAYPLEVTKLIYCSRTVPEIEKVVEELRKLMDFYAKETGQENTFLALALSSRKNLCIHPEVSSLRFGKEVDGKCHSLTASYIRAQRHSNPSQPVCRFYEEFDAVGRQVPIPPGIYNLDDLKDFGRRKGWCPYYLARYSLLHANIVVYSYHYLLDPKIADLVSKELAKKSVVVFDEAHNIDNVCIDSMSVNITRRTLDRTQANVDTLQNTIQRIKETDAAKLQEEYRRLVEGLKEANVARETDVYLSNPVLPDEILQEAVPGNIRTAEHFIGFMKRFLEYLKSRLRIHHVVQESSPQFLKDIYEKVCIDRKPLRFCAERLRSLLRTLEIADIADFSAITLISHFATLVSTYSKGFTIIIEPFEDRTPTIVNPVLHFSCMDPSIAIKPVFERFQSVIITSGTLSPLEIYPRILDFHPVTMASFTMTLARTCLCPLIVGRGNDQVALSSKFETREDFAVIRNYGNLLLEMSAIVPDGIVAFFTSYVYMENIVASWYEQGILENIQRNKLIFIETQDAAETSMALEKYQEACENGRGAILLSVARGKVSEGIDFVHHFGRAVIMFGVPYVYTQSRILKARLEYLRDQFQIRENDFLTFDAMRHAAQCVGRAIRGKTDYGLMIFADKRYARADKRGKLPRWIQEHITDGSLNLTIDETVQLGKHFLRQMAQPFRREDQLGLSLLTLEQLQSEEMLQKISQIAHQA
;
A
#
# COMPACT_ATOMS: atom_id res chain seq x y z
N MET A 1 -1.98 9.68 -30.82
CA MET A 1 -2.85 8.87 -31.70
C MET A 1 -4.33 8.98 -31.31
N LYS A 2 -5.26 8.96 -32.26
CA LYS A 2 -6.73 8.97 -32.04
C LYS A 2 -7.30 7.56 -32.19
N LEU A 3 -7.78 6.98 -31.10
CA LEU A 3 -8.28 5.61 -31.03
C LEU A 3 -9.80 5.59 -30.93
N ASN A 4 -10.46 4.69 -31.65
CA ASN A 4 -11.89 4.44 -31.49
C ASN A 4 -12.09 3.15 -30.70
N ILE A 5 -12.66 3.27 -29.49
CA ILE A 5 -12.90 2.13 -28.59
C ILE A 5 -14.40 1.95 -28.44
N GLU A 6 -14.97 1.09 -29.29
CA GLU A 6 -16.42 0.79 -29.35
C GLU A 6 -17.28 2.08 -29.36
N GLY A 7 -16.88 3.12 -30.10
CA GLY A 7 -17.61 4.39 -30.21
C GLY A 7 -17.11 5.52 -29.30
N LEU A 8 -16.12 5.28 -28.43
CA LEU A 8 -15.46 6.33 -27.66
C LEU A 8 -14.14 6.74 -28.33
N LEU A 9 -13.99 8.04 -28.63
CA LEU A 9 -12.75 8.59 -29.17
C LEU A 9 -11.76 8.86 -28.03
N VAL A 10 -10.68 8.07 -28.00
CA VAL A 10 -9.61 8.17 -26.99
C VAL A 10 -8.37 8.79 -27.63
N TYR A 11 -7.88 9.88 -27.05
CA TYR A 11 -6.60 10.48 -27.44
C TYR A 11 -5.49 9.84 -26.62
N PHE A 12 -4.67 9.04 -27.29
CA PHE A 12 -3.51 8.39 -26.70
C PHE A 12 -2.26 9.25 -26.94
N PRO A 13 -1.43 9.54 -25.93
CA PRO A 13 -0.35 10.54 -26.03
C PRO A 13 0.90 10.03 -26.75
N TYR A 14 0.83 8.84 -27.36
CA TYR A 14 1.87 8.27 -28.20
C TYR A 14 1.34 7.98 -29.59
N ASP A 15 2.25 7.90 -30.57
CA ASP A 15 1.90 7.63 -31.97
C ASP A 15 1.58 6.16 -32.24
N TYR A 16 1.92 5.28 -31.29
CA TYR A 16 1.79 3.83 -31.41
C TYR A 16 1.22 3.25 -30.12
N ILE A 17 0.61 2.08 -30.24
CA ILE A 17 -0.01 1.36 -29.13
C ILE A 17 0.37 -0.12 -29.16
N TYR A 18 0.37 -0.76 -28.01
CA TYR A 18 0.46 -2.21 -27.90
C TYR A 18 -0.93 -2.87 -28.08
N PRO A 19 -1.01 -4.06 -28.68
CA PRO A 19 -2.26 -4.81 -28.75
C PRO A 19 -2.95 -4.98 -27.38
N GLU A 20 -2.16 -5.31 -26.35
CA GLU A 20 -2.65 -5.44 -24.97
C GLU A 20 -3.30 -4.17 -24.42
N GLN A 21 -2.75 -2.99 -24.75
CA GLN A 21 -3.28 -1.71 -24.28
C GLN A 21 -4.67 -1.45 -24.87
N TYR A 22 -4.89 -1.83 -26.13
CA TYR A 22 -6.21 -1.73 -26.75
C TYR A 22 -7.21 -2.69 -26.10
N SER A 23 -6.84 -3.97 -25.93
CA SER A 23 -7.67 -4.96 -25.23
C SER A 23 -8.01 -4.51 -23.79
N TYR A 24 -7.03 -3.95 -23.08
CA TYR A 24 -7.21 -3.41 -21.74
C TYR A 24 -8.23 -2.29 -21.71
N MET A 25 -8.12 -1.33 -22.63
CA MET A 25 -9.07 -0.23 -22.72
C MET A 25 -10.48 -0.71 -23.09
N LEU A 26 -10.59 -1.75 -23.92
CA LEU A 26 -11.88 -2.32 -24.30
C LEU A 26 -12.57 -2.99 -23.10
N GLU A 27 -11.87 -3.83 -22.33
CA GLU A 27 -12.43 -4.42 -21.11
C GLU A 27 -12.70 -3.37 -20.03
N LEU A 28 -11.83 -2.37 -19.87
CA LEU A 28 -12.05 -1.28 -18.93
C LEU A 28 -13.30 -0.48 -19.31
N LYS A 29 -13.52 -0.20 -20.60
CA LYS A 29 -14.74 0.47 -21.04
C LYS A 29 -15.98 -0.36 -20.70
N ARG A 30 -15.96 -1.67 -20.94
CA ARG A 30 -17.05 -2.59 -20.56
C ARG A 30 -17.38 -2.52 -19.07
N THR A 31 -16.37 -2.39 -18.19
CA THR A 31 -16.62 -2.20 -16.74
C THR A 31 -17.33 -0.90 -16.42
N LEU A 32 -16.93 0.19 -17.08
CA LEU A 32 -17.49 1.52 -16.86
C LEU A 32 -18.94 1.59 -17.37
N ASP A 33 -19.19 1.07 -18.57
CA ASP A 33 -20.52 1.03 -19.20
C ASP A 33 -21.52 0.23 -18.33
N ALA A 34 -21.07 -0.90 -17.76
CA ALA A 34 -21.88 -1.75 -16.89
C ALA A 34 -22.06 -1.22 -15.45
N LYS A 35 -21.33 -0.16 -15.07
CA LYS A 35 -21.35 0.44 -13.71
C LYS A 35 -21.06 -0.57 -12.61
N GLY A 36 -20.10 -1.45 -12.85
CA GLY A 36 -19.68 -2.49 -11.90
C GLY A 36 -18.19 -2.43 -11.58
N HIS A 37 -17.76 -3.32 -10.69
CA HIS A 37 -16.35 -3.45 -10.32
C HIS A 37 -15.61 -4.34 -11.33
N GLY A 38 -14.30 -4.14 -11.47
CA GLY A 38 -13.47 -4.91 -12.39
C GLY A 38 -12.13 -5.30 -11.78
N VAL A 39 -11.65 -6.50 -12.11
CA VAL A 39 -10.29 -6.95 -11.78
C VAL A 39 -9.54 -7.19 -13.08
N LEU A 40 -8.49 -6.41 -13.31
CA LEU A 40 -7.74 -6.41 -14.57
C LEU A 40 -6.25 -6.67 -14.30
N GLU A 41 -5.76 -7.83 -14.73
CA GLU A 41 -4.33 -8.17 -14.70
C GLU A 41 -3.66 -7.79 -16.03
N MET A 42 -2.90 -6.69 -16.03
CA MET A 42 -2.11 -6.30 -17.20
C MET A 42 -0.61 -6.40 -16.89
N PRO A 43 0.23 -7.07 -17.73
CA PRO A 43 1.65 -7.28 -17.46
C PRO A 43 2.44 -5.99 -17.27
N SER A 44 3.49 -6.03 -16.44
CA SER A 44 4.37 -4.88 -16.20
C SER A 44 5.08 -4.42 -17.47
N GLY A 45 5.28 -3.11 -17.62
CA GLY A 45 5.98 -2.52 -18.76
C GLY A 45 5.15 -2.32 -20.04
N THR A 46 3.85 -2.61 -19.99
CA THR A 46 2.92 -2.42 -21.11
C THR A 46 2.19 -1.07 -21.09
N GLY A 47 2.55 -0.15 -20.18
CA GLY A 47 1.95 1.19 -20.09
C GLY A 47 0.50 1.19 -19.58
N LYS A 48 0.27 0.56 -18.43
CA LYS A 48 -1.07 0.44 -17.80
C LYS A 48 -1.63 1.77 -17.34
N THR A 49 -0.79 2.56 -16.67
CA THR A 49 -1.18 3.85 -16.13
C THR A 49 -1.64 4.77 -17.25
N ILE A 50 -0.87 4.88 -18.34
CA ILE A 50 -1.25 5.74 -19.46
C ILE A 50 -2.49 5.25 -20.22
N SER A 51 -2.68 3.94 -20.44
CA SER A 51 -3.89 3.42 -21.10
C SER A 51 -5.14 3.68 -20.25
N LEU A 52 -5.03 3.44 -18.94
CA LEU A 52 -6.10 3.71 -17.98
C LEU A 52 -6.46 5.19 -17.93
N LEU A 53 -5.48 6.08 -17.75
CA LEU A 53 -5.71 7.53 -17.69
C LEU A 53 -6.31 8.05 -19.00
N SER A 54 -5.80 7.61 -20.15
CA SER A 54 -6.29 8.03 -21.47
C SER A 54 -7.77 7.70 -21.66
N LEU A 55 -8.17 6.48 -21.29
CA LEU A 55 -9.55 6.03 -21.41
C LEU A 55 -10.49 6.74 -20.43
N ILE A 56 -10.11 6.87 -19.15
CA ILE A 56 -10.99 7.49 -18.15
C ILE A 56 -11.17 8.98 -18.45
N VAL A 57 -10.11 9.70 -18.88
CA VAL A 57 -10.23 11.11 -19.29
C VAL A 57 -11.16 11.25 -20.50
N ALA A 58 -11.03 10.35 -21.49
CA ALA A 58 -11.94 10.34 -22.64
C ALA A 58 -13.40 10.07 -22.21
N TYR A 59 -13.61 9.12 -21.30
CA TYR A 59 -14.93 8.78 -20.77
C TYR A 59 -15.55 9.94 -19.99
N GLN A 60 -14.77 10.63 -19.14
CA GLN A 60 -15.23 11.81 -18.41
C GLN A 60 -15.65 12.97 -19.33
N LYS A 61 -14.92 13.17 -20.44
CA LYS A 61 -15.27 14.19 -21.44
C LYS A 61 -16.52 13.83 -22.23
N ALA A 62 -16.69 12.56 -22.62
CA ALA A 62 -17.84 12.10 -23.38
C ALA A 62 -19.12 11.97 -22.52
N TYR A 63 -18.96 11.52 -21.27
CA TYR A 63 -20.06 11.19 -20.36
C TYR A 63 -19.90 11.87 -18.98
N PRO A 64 -19.91 13.22 -18.91
CA PRO A 64 -19.68 13.96 -17.67
C PRO A 64 -20.76 13.74 -16.60
N LEU A 65 -21.94 13.26 -16.99
CA LEU A 65 -23.05 12.96 -16.08
C LEU A 65 -22.92 11.60 -15.38
N GLU A 66 -22.15 10.69 -15.99
CA GLU A 66 -21.94 9.34 -15.47
C GLU A 66 -20.73 9.29 -14.56
N VAL A 67 -19.58 9.80 -15.02
CA VAL A 67 -18.34 9.82 -14.25
C VAL A 67 -17.96 11.26 -13.99
N THR A 68 -18.08 11.65 -12.72
CA THR A 68 -17.75 13.01 -12.27
C THR A 68 -16.28 13.17 -11.89
N LYS A 69 -15.71 12.12 -11.28
CA LYS A 69 -14.37 12.17 -10.68
C LYS A 69 -13.65 10.83 -10.80
N LEU A 70 -12.35 10.89 -11.01
CA LEU A 70 -11.43 9.76 -10.96
C LEU A 70 -10.62 9.84 -9.67
N ILE A 71 -10.63 8.76 -8.92
CA ILE A 71 -9.83 8.58 -7.72
C ILE A 71 -8.78 7.51 -8.07
N TYR A 72 -7.54 7.94 -8.25
CA TYR A 72 -6.43 7.05 -8.50
C TYR A 72 -5.70 6.78 -7.18
N CYS A 73 -5.68 5.51 -6.80
CA CYS A 73 -5.05 5.03 -5.60
C CYS A 73 -3.78 4.28 -5.98
N SER A 74 -2.64 4.78 -5.51
CA SER A 74 -1.34 4.12 -5.65
C SER A 74 -0.76 3.80 -4.26
N ARG A 75 0.31 3.01 -4.19
CA ARG A 75 0.85 2.59 -2.89
C ARG A 75 1.85 3.60 -2.34
N THR A 76 2.80 4.03 -3.16
CA THR A 76 3.93 4.87 -2.74
C THR A 76 3.87 6.30 -3.30
N VAL A 77 4.59 7.22 -2.66
CA VAL A 77 4.65 8.63 -3.10
C VAL A 77 5.32 8.79 -4.48
N PRO A 78 6.44 8.11 -4.79
CA PRO A 78 7.03 8.20 -6.14
C PRO A 78 6.10 7.71 -7.25
N GLU A 79 5.24 6.72 -6.97
CA GLU A 79 4.23 6.27 -7.94
C GLU A 79 3.14 7.34 -8.14
N ILE A 80 2.70 8.03 -7.08
CA ILE A 80 1.78 9.17 -7.18
C ILE A 80 2.36 10.24 -8.10
N GLU A 81 3.63 10.61 -7.91
CA GLU A 81 4.33 11.60 -8.73
C GLU A 81 4.41 11.15 -10.21
N LYS A 82 4.77 9.88 -10.47
CA LYS A 82 4.81 9.31 -11.82
C LYS A 82 3.45 9.40 -12.53
N VAL A 83 2.36 9.04 -11.86
CA VAL A 83 1.00 9.11 -12.41
C VAL A 83 0.61 10.54 -12.79
N VAL A 84 0.97 11.51 -11.95
CA VAL A 84 0.67 12.93 -12.18
C VAL A 84 1.45 13.47 -13.37
N GLU A 85 2.72 13.10 -13.53
CA GLU A 85 3.51 13.49 -14.71
C GLU A 85 3.04 12.80 -16.00
N GLU A 86 2.57 11.55 -15.93
CA GLU A 86 1.93 10.89 -17.08
C GLU A 86 0.62 11.58 -17.49
N LEU A 87 -0.17 11.99 -16.51
CA LEU A 87 -1.38 12.78 -16.74
C LEU A 87 -1.06 14.14 -17.36
N ARG A 88 0.05 14.78 -16.95
CA ARG A 88 0.54 16.03 -17.55
C ARG A 88 0.84 15.86 -19.04
N LYS A 89 1.59 14.82 -19.39
CA LYS A 89 1.88 14.48 -20.81
C LYS A 89 0.60 14.25 -21.61
N LEU A 90 -0.39 13.57 -21.02
CA LEU A 90 -1.69 13.34 -21.65
C LEU A 90 -2.42 14.65 -21.94
N MET A 91 -2.50 15.56 -20.96
CA MET A 91 -3.21 16.82 -21.14
C MET A 91 -2.48 17.81 -22.06
N ASP A 92 -1.16 17.80 -22.07
CA ASP A 92 -0.36 18.55 -23.06
C ASP A 92 -0.64 18.05 -24.48
N PHE A 93 -0.78 16.73 -24.65
CA PHE A 93 -1.17 16.13 -25.93
C PHE A 93 -2.59 16.54 -26.34
N TYR A 94 -3.55 16.51 -25.41
CA TYR A 94 -4.91 17.00 -25.67
C TYR A 94 -4.93 18.47 -26.10
N ALA A 95 -4.22 19.34 -25.38
CA ALA A 95 -4.17 20.77 -25.68
C ALA A 95 -3.62 21.04 -27.10
N LYS A 96 -2.60 20.28 -27.52
CA LYS A 96 -2.04 20.37 -28.88
C LYS A 96 -3.02 19.92 -29.96
N GLU A 97 -3.77 18.85 -29.71
CA GLU A 97 -4.68 18.26 -30.71
C GLU A 97 -6.01 18.99 -30.84
N THR A 98 -6.56 19.54 -29.75
CA THR A 98 -7.88 20.21 -29.76
C THR A 98 -7.79 21.73 -29.80
N GLY A 99 -6.62 22.31 -29.47
CA GLY A 99 -6.44 23.76 -29.38
C GLY A 99 -7.29 24.44 -28.30
N GLN A 100 -7.89 23.66 -27.38
CA GLN A 100 -8.72 24.17 -26.29
C GLN A 100 -7.91 24.30 -25.01
N GLU A 101 -8.22 25.31 -24.20
CA GLU A 101 -7.63 25.46 -22.87
C GLU A 101 -8.04 24.29 -21.95
N ASN A 102 -7.09 23.83 -21.15
CA ASN A 102 -7.31 22.72 -20.22
C ASN A 102 -8.25 23.16 -19.10
N THR A 103 -9.48 22.65 -19.09
CA THR A 103 -10.46 22.90 -18.02
C THR A 103 -10.37 21.92 -16.85
N PHE A 104 -9.46 20.93 -16.92
CA PHE A 104 -9.34 19.88 -15.94
C PHE A 104 -8.45 20.29 -14.77
N LEU A 105 -8.90 19.94 -13.57
CA LEU A 105 -8.10 20.05 -12.35
C LEU A 105 -7.70 18.65 -11.88
N ALA A 106 -6.39 18.40 -11.78
CA ALA A 106 -5.82 17.19 -11.21
C ALA A 106 -4.90 17.51 -10.04
N LEU A 107 -5.03 16.75 -8.95
CA LEU A 107 -4.32 16.99 -7.69
C LEU A 107 -3.64 15.73 -7.18
N ALA A 108 -2.37 15.85 -6.84
CA ALA A 108 -1.67 14.90 -5.98
C ALA A 108 -1.96 15.21 -4.50
N LEU A 109 -2.41 14.23 -3.73
CA LEU A 109 -2.61 14.35 -2.29
C LEU A 109 -1.72 13.38 -1.53
N SER A 110 -1.01 13.92 -0.53
CA SER A 110 -0.13 13.16 0.35
C SER A 110 -0.22 13.66 1.80
N SER A 111 0.69 13.20 2.65
CA SER A 111 0.76 13.56 4.06
C SER A 111 1.24 15.00 4.30
N ARG A 112 1.00 15.53 5.51
CA ARG A 112 1.49 16.86 5.91
C ARG A 112 3.00 16.97 5.80
N LYS A 113 3.74 15.87 6.02
CA LYS A 113 5.20 15.80 5.85
C LYS A 113 5.64 16.22 4.44
N ASN A 114 4.85 15.86 3.43
CA ASN A 114 5.19 16.12 2.03
C ASN A 114 4.60 17.43 1.48
N LEU A 115 3.72 18.13 2.21
CA LEU A 115 3.05 19.35 1.74
C LEU A 115 3.23 20.57 2.66
N CYS A 116 3.85 20.40 3.84
CA CYS A 116 4.09 21.49 4.77
C CYS A 116 5.23 22.40 4.29
N ILE A 117 5.03 23.71 4.40
CA ILE A 117 6.00 24.76 4.04
C ILE A 117 6.51 25.55 5.25
N HIS A 118 5.94 25.33 6.43
CA HIS A 118 6.35 26.05 7.65
C HIS A 118 7.76 25.61 8.07
N PRO A 119 8.72 26.53 8.24
CA PRO A 119 10.14 26.18 8.41
C PRO A 119 10.41 25.33 9.66
N GLU A 120 9.73 25.61 10.77
CA GLU A 120 9.88 24.83 12.01
C GLU A 120 9.26 23.43 11.94
N VAL A 121 8.24 23.25 11.09
CA VAL A 121 7.50 21.98 10.99
C VAL A 121 8.12 21.11 9.89
N SER A 122 8.56 21.71 8.79
CA SER A 122 9.16 21.03 7.65
C SER A 122 10.53 20.41 7.98
N SER A 123 11.20 20.85 9.04
CA SER A 123 12.48 20.28 9.49
C SER A 123 12.33 18.96 10.25
N LEU A 124 11.12 18.64 10.73
CA LEU A 124 10.83 17.42 11.47
C LEU A 124 10.81 16.20 10.54
N ARG A 125 11.45 15.10 10.97
CA ARG A 125 11.59 13.89 10.14
C ARG A 125 10.39 12.95 10.24
N PHE A 126 9.73 12.89 11.39
CA PHE A 126 8.66 11.94 11.67
C PHE A 126 7.28 12.55 11.44
N GLY A 127 6.40 11.80 10.74
CA GLY A 127 5.05 12.28 10.40
C GLY A 127 4.20 12.64 11.62
N LYS A 128 4.26 11.84 12.71
CA LYS A 128 3.50 12.10 13.94
C LYS A 128 3.89 13.41 14.62
N GLU A 129 5.17 13.78 14.58
CA GLU A 129 5.67 15.03 15.14
C GLU A 129 5.27 16.23 14.27
N VAL A 130 5.34 16.08 12.95
CA VAL A 130 4.83 17.05 11.98
C VAL A 130 3.35 17.33 12.23
N ASP A 131 2.56 16.27 12.42
CA ASP A 131 1.13 16.37 12.65
C ASP A 131 0.81 17.03 14.00
N GLY A 132 1.53 16.65 15.07
CA GLY A 132 1.41 17.23 16.40
C GLY A 132 1.72 18.73 16.39
N LYS A 133 2.87 19.13 15.84
CA LYS A 133 3.28 20.53 15.76
C LYS A 133 2.35 21.36 14.87
N CYS A 134 1.88 20.80 13.75
CA CYS A 134 0.87 21.44 12.90
C CYS A 134 -0.42 21.68 13.68
N HIS A 135 -0.88 20.71 14.49
CA HIS A 135 -2.04 20.88 15.35
C HIS A 135 -1.81 21.98 16.39
N SER A 136 -0.64 22.01 17.06
CA SER A 136 -0.29 23.06 18.02
C SER A 136 -0.28 24.48 17.42
N LEU A 137 -0.25 24.62 16.09
CA LEU A 137 -0.26 25.92 15.41
C LEU A 137 -1.60 26.25 14.73
N THR A 138 -2.47 25.25 14.53
CA THR A 138 -3.72 25.40 13.76
C THR A 138 -4.99 25.07 14.54
N ALA A 139 -4.86 24.58 15.78
CA ALA A 139 -6.00 24.21 16.60
C ALA A 139 -6.95 25.38 16.85
N SER A 140 -8.26 25.13 16.80
CA SER A 140 -9.28 26.19 16.83
C SER A 140 -9.24 27.05 18.09
N TYR A 141 -8.89 26.48 19.24
CA TYR A 141 -8.78 27.24 20.49
C TYR A 141 -7.56 28.17 20.51
N ILE A 142 -6.45 27.77 19.89
CA ILE A 142 -5.24 28.62 19.77
C ILE A 142 -5.53 29.80 18.84
N ARG A 143 -6.26 29.55 17.74
CA ARG A 143 -6.73 30.59 16.83
C ARG A 143 -7.69 31.55 17.53
N ALA A 144 -8.62 31.03 18.34
CA ALA A 144 -9.53 31.85 19.15
C ALA A 144 -8.76 32.71 20.18
N GLN A 145 -7.76 32.13 20.86
CA GLN A 145 -6.91 32.86 21.80
C GLN A 145 -6.09 33.95 21.11
N ARG A 146 -5.68 33.76 19.85
CA ARG A 146 -4.98 34.80 19.07
C ARG A 146 -5.82 36.06 18.82
N HIS A 147 -7.15 35.93 18.70
CA HIS A 147 -8.03 37.10 18.60
C HIS A 147 -7.97 37.97 19.87
N SER A 148 -7.75 37.36 21.04
CA SER A 148 -7.60 38.05 22.32
C SER A 148 -6.16 38.47 22.61
N ASN A 149 -5.17 37.64 22.22
CA ASN A 149 -3.74 37.82 22.47
C ASN A 149 -2.92 37.72 21.17
N PRO A 150 -2.48 38.84 20.58
CA PRO A 150 -1.76 38.86 19.31
C PRO A 150 -0.39 38.14 19.31
N SER A 151 0.19 37.88 20.49
CA SER A 151 1.52 37.25 20.65
C SER A 151 1.52 35.72 20.49
N GLN A 152 0.35 35.08 20.39
CA GLN A 152 0.23 33.63 20.34
C GLN A 152 0.71 33.06 18.99
N PRO A 153 1.58 32.02 18.97
CA PRO A 153 2.06 31.43 17.73
C PRO A 153 0.94 30.70 17.00
N VAL A 154 0.72 31.06 15.73
CA VAL A 154 -0.14 30.32 14.81
C VAL A 154 0.54 30.19 13.46
N CYS A 155 0.07 29.25 12.64
CA CYS A 155 0.55 29.11 11.28
C CYS A 155 0.02 30.25 10.40
N ARG A 156 0.90 31.19 10.04
CA ARG A 156 0.57 32.29 9.11
C ARG A 156 -0.06 31.79 7.80
N PHE A 157 0.50 30.72 7.22
CA PHE A 157 0.03 30.16 5.95
C PHE A 157 -1.40 29.61 6.01
N TYR A 158 -1.81 29.12 7.17
CA TYR A 158 -3.15 28.61 7.36
C TYR A 158 -4.16 29.74 7.58
N GLU A 159 -3.81 30.77 8.37
CA GLU A 159 -4.67 31.94 8.57
C GLU A 159 -4.92 32.70 7.26
N GLU A 160 -3.90 32.90 6.44
CA GLU A 160 -4.04 33.56 5.12
C GLU A 160 -4.92 32.71 4.17
N PHE A 161 -4.82 31.38 4.25
CA PHE A 161 -5.68 30.48 3.49
C PHE A 161 -7.13 30.48 3.98
N ASP A 162 -7.37 30.52 5.29
CA ASP A 162 -8.72 30.56 5.86
C ASP A 162 -9.42 31.89 5.56
N ALA A 163 -8.66 33.00 5.55
CA ALA A 163 -9.17 34.34 5.29
C ALA A 163 -9.58 34.57 3.82
N VAL A 164 -8.77 34.11 2.86
CA VAL A 164 -8.95 34.42 1.43
C VAL A 164 -9.02 33.16 0.56
N GLY A 165 -8.22 32.14 0.89
CA GLY A 165 -8.00 30.96 0.05
C GLY A 165 -9.21 30.06 -0.15
N ARG A 166 -10.19 30.04 0.77
CA ARG A 166 -11.43 29.26 0.59
C ARG A 166 -12.35 29.79 -0.52
N GLN A 167 -12.26 31.07 -0.85
CA GLN A 167 -13.16 31.68 -1.83
C GLN A 167 -12.67 31.50 -3.27
N VAL A 168 -11.36 31.27 -3.44
CA VAL A 168 -10.71 31.23 -4.75
C VAL A 168 -10.31 29.78 -5.06
N PRO A 169 -11.01 29.09 -5.98
CA PRO A 169 -10.58 27.77 -6.41
C PRO A 169 -9.23 27.86 -7.13
N ILE A 170 -8.44 26.80 -7.03
CA ILE A 170 -7.19 26.68 -7.81
C ILE A 170 -7.56 26.71 -9.30
N PRO A 171 -6.81 27.44 -10.14
CA PRO A 171 -7.05 27.41 -11.58
C PRO A 171 -6.90 25.98 -12.12
N PRO A 172 -7.59 25.66 -13.24
CA PRO A 172 -7.42 24.39 -13.91
C PRO A 172 -5.94 24.12 -14.22
N GLY A 173 -5.50 22.90 -13.96
CA GLY A 173 -4.10 22.53 -14.03
C GLY A 173 -3.82 21.18 -13.38
N ILE A 174 -2.62 20.66 -13.63
CA ILE A 174 -2.15 19.41 -13.05
C ILE A 174 -1.07 19.75 -12.05
N TYR A 175 -1.39 19.53 -10.79
CA TYR A 175 -0.52 19.89 -9.68
C TYR A 175 0.09 18.66 -9.03
N ASN A 176 1.41 18.56 -9.13
CA ASN A 176 2.20 17.62 -8.34
C ASN A 176 2.44 18.18 -6.93
N LEU A 177 3.03 17.39 -6.04
CA LEU A 177 3.28 17.77 -4.65
C LEU A 177 4.16 19.02 -4.54
N ASP A 178 5.20 19.13 -5.38
CA ASP A 178 6.10 20.28 -5.38
C ASP A 178 5.46 21.51 -6.03
N ASP A 179 4.65 21.33 -7.08
CA ASP A 179 3.89 22.44 -7.68
C ASP A 179 2.92 23.06 -6.68
N LEU A 180 2.27 22.24 -5.85
CA LEU A 180 1.39 22.70 -4.77
C LEU A 180 2.16 23.48 -3.72
N LYS A 181 3.38 23.05 -3.34
CA LYS A 181 4.24 23.81 -2.42
C LYS A 181 4.62 25.15 -3.01
N ASP A 182 5.02 25.19 -4.27
CA ASP A 182 5.46 26.42 -4.92
C ASP A 182 4.28 27.36 -5.17
N PHE A 183 3.09 26.83 -5.45
CA PHE A 183 1.87 27.64 -5.46
C PHE A 183 1.54 28.21 -4.07
N GLY A 184 1.62 27.39 -3.02
CA GLY A 184 1.40 27.84 -1.64
C GLY A 184 2.42 28.89 -1.19
N ARG A 185 3.70 28.74 -1.56
CA ARG A 185 4.75 29.75 -1.30
C ARG A 185 4.49 31.07 -2.00
N ARG A 186 4.04 31.04 -3.27
CA ARG A 186 3.74 32.26 -4.05
C ARG A 186 2.54 33.03 -3.50
N LYS A 187 1.51 32.32 -3.02
CA LYS A 187 0.27 32.92 -2.50
C LYS A 187 0.27 33.17 -0.99
N GLY A 188 1.21 32.58 -0.25
CA GLY A 188 1.20 32.59 1.22
C GLY A 188 0.22 31.59 1.84
N TRP A 189 -0.23 30.57 1.09
CA TRP A 189 -1.24 29.62 1.55
C TRP A 189 -0.65 28.28 1.96
N CYS A 190 -1.31 27.60 2.90
CA CYS A 190 -0.95 26.25 3.29
C CYS A 190 -1.31 25.24 2.17
N PRO A 191 -0.32 24.57 1.52
CA PRO A 191 -0.60 23.66 0.41
C PRO A 191 -1.45 22.46 0.81
N TYR A 192 -1.29 21.96 2.03
CA TYR A 192 -2.02 20.79 2.52
C TYR A 192 -3.52 21.05 2.61
N TYR A 193 -3.93 22.15 3.26
CA TYR A 193 -5.35 22.50 3.38
C TYR A 193 -5.93 22.99 2.05
N LEU A 194 -5.11 23.65 1.23
CA LEU A 194 -5.47 24.02 -0.13
C LEU A 194 -5.79 22.79 -0.99
N ALA A 195 -4.92 21.77 -0.98
CA ALA A 195 -5.14 20.52 -1.70
C ALA A 195 -6.41 19.83 -1.23
N ARG A 196 -6.61 19.75 0.10
CA ARG A 196 -7.80 19.15 0.71
C ARG A 196 -9.09 19.85 0.29
N TYR A 197 -9.15 21.17 0.37
CA TYR A 197 -10.33 21.94 -0.06
C TYR A 197 -10.60 21.77 -1.56
N SER A 198 -9.53 21.75 -2.36
CA SER A 198 -9.62 21.62 -3.81
C SER A 198 -10.00 20.21 -4.28
N LEU A 199 -10.00 19.21 -3.38
CA LEU A 199 -10.50 17.86 -3.68
C LEU A 199 -11.95 17.90 -4.16
N LEU A 200 -12.78 18.80 -3.63
CA LEU A 200 -14.19 18.95 -4.01
C LEU A 200 -14.32 19.27 -5.50
N HIS A 201 -13.47 20.17 -6.01
CA HIS A 201 -13.51 20.70 -7.36
C HIS A 201 -12.67 19.90 -8.38
N ALA A 202 -11.75 19.05 -7.92
CA ALA A 202 -10.88 18.28 -8.80
C ALA A 202 -11.62 17.18 -9.57
N ASN A 203 -11.27 17.01 -10.85
CA ASN A 203 -11.76 15.91 -11.68
C ASN A 203 -10.96 14.62 -11.45
N ILE A 204 -9.66 14.76 -11.18
CA ILE A 204 -8.75 13.63 -10.95
C ILE A 204 -7.99 13.87 -9.66
N VAL A 205 -8.00 12.87 -8.78
CA VAL A 205 -7.28 12.91 -7.51
C VAL A 205 -6.39 11.68 -7.43
N VAL A 206 -5.11 11.88 -7.13
CA VAL A 206 -4.13 10.80 -6.98
C VAL A 206 -3.62 10.78 -5.53
N TYR A 207 -3.87 9.71 -4.79
CA TYR A 207 -3.38 9.55 -3.41
C TYR A 207 -3.10 8.09 -3.02
N SER A 208 -2.64 7.88 -1.78
CA SER A 208 -2.28 6.56 -1.28
C SER A 208 -3.50 5.73 -0.82
N TYR A 209 -3.40 4.40 -0.89
CA TYR A 209 -4.42 3.45 -0.41
C TYR A 209 -4.97 3.77 0.99
N HIS A 210 -4.09 4.16 1.90
CA HIS A 210 -4.45 4.43 3.30
C HIS A 210 -5.47 5.56 3.44
N TYR A 211 -5.52 6.50 2.50
CA TYR A 211 -6.52 7.58 2.52
C TYR A 211 -7.93 7.12 2.18
N LEU A 212 -8.07 5.94 1.57
CA LEU A 212 -9.37 5.38 1.19
C LEU A 212 -9.78 4.18 2.06
N LEU A 213 -8.81 3.34 2.43
CA LEU A 213 -9.05 2.09 3.15
C LEU A 213 -8.95 2.23 4.67
N ASP A 214 -8.13 3.15 5.19
CA ASP A 214 -8.10 3.39 6.63
C ASP A 214 -9.32 4.23 7.00
N PRO A 215 -10.29 3.67 7.75
CA PRO A 215 -11.51 4.40 8.06
C PRO A 215 -11.26 5.65 8.93
N LYS A 216 -10.13 5.70 9.66
CA LYS A 216 -9.71 6.90 10.44
C LYS A 216 -9.33 8.09 9.55
N ILE A 217 -8.98 7.84 8.30
CA ILE A 217 -8.55 8.87 7.34
C ILE A 217 -9.62 9.04 6.26
N ALA A 218 -10.22 7.93 5.83
CA ALA A 218 -11.23 7.90 4.79
C ALA A 218 -12.44 8.77 5.15
N ASP A 219 -12.92 8.81 6.39
CA ASP A 219 -14.04 9.68 6.74
C ASP A 219 -13.74 11.18 6.55
N LEU A 220 -12.47 11.57 6.66
CA LEU A 220 -12.02 12.96 6.54
C LEU A 220 -11.94 13.45 5.09
N VAL A 221 -11.68 12.52 4.18
CA VAL A 221 -11.35 12.80 2.77
C VAL A 221 -12.44 12.27 1.86
N SER A 222 -12.86 11.03 2.08
CA SER A 222 -13.84 10.36 1.23
C SER A 222 -15.23 10.91 1.41
N LYS A 223 -15.67 11.35 2.61
CA LYS A 223 -17.05 11.82 2.88
C LYS A 223 -17.52 12.91 1.91
N GLU A 224 -16.60 13.74 1.47
CA GLU A 224 -16.84 14.84 0.53
C GLU A 224 -16.87 14.41 -0.96
N LEU A 225 -16.48 13.17 -1.28
CA LEU A 225 -16.41 12.67 -2.66
C LEU A 225 -17.77 12.18 -3.18
N ALA A 226 -18.03 12.45 -4.45
CA ALA A 226 -19.26 12.08 -5.13
C ALA A 226 -19.39 10.55 -5.29
N LYS A 227 -20.63 10.02 -5.16
CA LYS A 227 -20.92 8.59 -5.41
C LYS A 227 -20.63 8.17 -6.85
N LYS A 228 -20.79 9.11 -7.79
CA LYS A 228 -20.47 8.97 -9.23
C LYS A 228 -18.96 9.12 -9.53
N SER A 229 -18.13 8.49 -8.70
CA SER A 229 -16.67 8.49 -8.89
C SER A 229 -16.21 7.09 -9.26
N VAL A 230 -15.19 7.02 -10.11
CA VAL A 230 -14.48 5.79 -10.45
C VAL A 230 -13.24 5.71 -9.57
N VAL A 231 -13.07 4.60 -8.85
CA VAL A 231 -11.87 4.34 -8.05
C VAL A 231 -10.99 3.35 -8.79
N VAL A 232 -9.70 3.65 -8.88
CA VAL A 232 -8.69 2.77 -9.46
C VAL A 232 -7.66 2.45 -8.40
N PHE A 233 -7.49 1.18 -8.07
CA PHE A 233 -6.36 0.69 -7.29
C PHE A 233 -5.30 0.13 -8.22
N ASP A 234 -4.17 0.83 -8.32
CA ASP A 234 -3.02 0.41 -9.11
C ASP A 234 -1.95 -0.26 -8.26
N GLU A 235 -1.37 -1.35 -8.75
CA GLU A 235 -0.50 -2.27 -8.02
C GLU A 235 -1.15 -2.93 -6.79
N ALA A 236 -2.44 -3.23 -6.86
CA ALA A 236 -3.26 -3.74 -5.74
C ALA A 236 -3.07 -5.22 -5.36
N HIS A 237 -1.89 -5.78 -5.59
CA HIS A 237 -1.59 -7.17 -5.19
C HIS A 237 -1.69 -7.36 -3.66
N ASN A 238 -1.34 -6.36 -2.84
CA ASN A 238 -1.34 -6.44 -1.36
C ASN A 238 -2.55 -5.79 -0.68
N ILE A 239 -3.67 -5.59 -1.40
CA ILE A 239 -4.85 -4.90 -0.86
C ILE A 239 -5.42 -5.58 0.39
N ASP A 240 -5.37 -6.91 0.45
CA ASP A 240 -5.80 -7.70 1.61
C ASP A 240 -4.98 -7.39 2.87
N ASN A 241 -3.66 -7.31 2.73
CA ASN A 241 -2.75 -6.98 3.83
C ASN A 241 -2.97 -5.54 4.31
N VAL A 242 -3.18 -4.59 3.39
CA VAL A 242 -3.46 -3.19 3.74
C VAL A 242 -4.78 -3.06 4.51
N CYS A 243 -5.82 -3.78 4.10
CA CYS A 243 -7.08 -3.85 4.83
C CYS A 243 -6.88 -4.42 6.25
N ILE A 244 -6.15 -5.52 6.37
CA ILE A 244 -5.86 -6.16 7.66
C ILE A 244 -5.08 -5.21 8.58
N ASP A 245 -4.01 -4.59 8.07
CA ASP A 245 -3.16 -3.69 8.84
C ASP A 245 -3.90 -2.42 9.29
N SER A 246 -4.84 -1.91 8.49
CA SER A 246 -5.63 -0.72 8.84
C SER A 246 -6.53 -0.92 10.07
N MET A 247 -7.07 -2.14 10.21
CA MET A 247 -8.01 -2.53 11.26
C MET A 247 -7.33 -3.22 12.45
N SER A 248 -6.08 -3.69 12.28
CA SER A 248 -5.34 -4.38 13.33
C SER A 248 -4.66 -3.40 14.28
N VAL A 249 -4.54 -3.79 15.55
CA VAL A 249 -3.92 -2.97 16.61
C VAL A 249 -2.96 -3.82 17.43
N ASN A 250 -1.74 -3.32 17.60
CA ASN A 250 -0.72 -3.97 18.43
C ASN A 250 -0.49 -3.15 19.71
N ILE A 251 -0.59 -3.80 20.86
CA ILE A 251 -0.39 -3.20 22.18
C ILE A 251 0.80 -3.86 22.85
N THR A 252 1.79 -3.05 23.24
CA THR A 252 2.98 -3.51 23.96
C THR A 252 2.95 -3.02 25.40
N ARG A 253 3.75 -3.62 26.28
CA ARG A 253 3.92 -3.13 27.66
C ARG A 253 4.33 -1.65 27.72
N ARG A 254 5.24 -1.21 26.83
CA ARG A 254 5.66 0.20 26.71
C ARG A 254 4.49 1.12 26.39
N THR A 255 3.55 0.67 25.55
CA THR A 255 2.32 1.42 25.24
C THR A 255 1.44 1.58 26.49
N LEU A 256 1.30 0.54 27.30
CA LEU A 256 0.51 0.59 28.54
C LEU A 256 1.14 1.52 29.59
N ASP A 257 2.46 1.47 29.75
CA ASP A 257 3.18 2.33 30.69
C ASP A 257 3.09 3.81 30.29
N ARG A 258 3.21 4.11 28.98
CA ARG A 258 2.94 5.46 28.45
C ARG A 258 1.50 5.89 28.64
N THR A 259 0.55 4.96 28.49
CA THR A 259 -0.86 5.28 28.71
C THR A 259 -1.14 5.58 30.19
N GLN A 260 -0.50 4.89 31.12
CA GLN A 260 -0.59 5.21 32.54
C GLN A 260 -0.16 6.66 32.81
N ALA A 261 1.01 7.04 32.32
CA ALA A 261 1.52 8.41 32.45
C ALA A 261 0.54 9.42 31.84
N ASN A 262 0.02 9.17 30.64
CA ASN A 262 -0.95 10.03 29.98
C ASN A 262 -2.24 10.19 30.78
N VAL A 263 -2.75 9.11 31.37
CA VAL A 263 -3.96 9.16 32.20
C VAL A 263 -3.73 9.98 33.47
N ASP A 264 -2.54 9.89 34.08
CA ASP A 264 -2.20 10.68 35.26
C ASP A 264 -2.00 12.17 34.90
N THR A 265 -1.41 12.48 33.74
CA THR A 265 -1.36 13.85 33.19
C THR A 265 -2.76 14.41 32.90
N LEU A 266 -3.67 13.60 32.34
CA LEU A 266 -5.06 14.00 32.13
C LEU A 266 -5.80 14.25 33.45
N GLN A 267 -5.54 13.44 34.47
CA GLN A 267 -6.13 13.65 35.79
C GLN A 267 -5.69 14.99 36.40
N ASN A 268 -4.40 15.30 36.34
CA ASN A 268 -3.86 16.55 36.87
C ASN A 268 -4.37 17.77 36.10
N THR A 269 -4.49 17.67 34.78
CA THR A 269 -5.01 18.77 33.94
C THR A 269 -6.50 19.00 34.17
N ILE A 270 -7.30 17.94 34.34
CA ILE A 270 -8.71 18.06 34.70
C ILE A 270 -8.88 18.71 36.07
N GLN A 271 -8.06 18.35 37.05
CA GLN A 271 -8.11 18.97 38.38
C GLN A 271 -7.81 20.48 38.30
N ARG A 272 -6.79 20.87 37.55
CA ARG A 272 -6.46 22.29 37.29
C ARG A 272 -7.62 23.02 36.61
N ILE A 273 -8.18 22.47 35.53
CA ILE A 273 -9.29 23.10 34.80
C ILE A 273 -10.56 23.20 35.67
N LYS A 274 -10.79 22.27 36.59
CA LYS A 274 -11.91 22.34 37.53
C LYS A 274 -11.74 23.51 38.50
N GLU A 275 -10.51 23.81 38.91
CA GLU A 275 -10.18 24.97 39.75
C GLU A 275 -10.26 26.28 38.97
N THR A 276 -9.85 26.30 37.70
CA THR A 276 -9.84 27.52 36.87
C THR A 276 -11.19 27.85 36.24
N ASP A 277 -11.89 26.87 35.66
CA ASP A 277 -12.97 27.08 34.69
C ASP A 277 -13.98 25.90 34.65
N ALA A 278 -14.69 25.66 35.76
CA ALA A 278 -15.70 24.59 35.86
C ALA A 278 -16.84 24.69 34.83
N ALA A 279 -17.12 25.90 34.33
CA ALA A 279 -18.16 26.15 33.33
C ALA A 279 -17.89 25.42 31.99
N LYS A 280 -16.62 25.29 31.57
CA LYS A 280 -16.27 24.57 30.33
C LYS A 280 -16.63 23.08 30.39
N LEU A 281 -16.42 22.46 31.55
CA LEU A 281 -16.76 21.05 31.78
C LEU A 281 -18.28 20.83 31.84
N GLN A 282 -19.03 21.79 32.42
CA GLN A 282 -20.49 21.74 32.44
C GLN A 282 -21.09 21.94 31.04
N GLU A 283 -20.51 22.82 30.24
CA GLU A 283 -20.87 23.00 28.83
C GLU A 283 -20.66 21.72 28.02
N GLU A 284 -19.51 21.05 28.21
CA GLU A 284 -19.25 19.75 27.59
C GLU A 284 -20.31 18.72 27.99
N TYR A 285 -20.62 18.63 29.28
CA TYR A 285 -21.64 17.72 29.78
C TYR A 285 -23.00 17.96 29.10
N ARG A 286 -23.41 19.22 28.96
CA ARG A 286 -24.67 19.58 28.28
C ARG A 286 -24.65 19.16 26.81
N ARG A 287 -23.56 19.43 26.08
CA ARG A 287 -23.38 18.99 24.68
C ARG A 287 -23.46 17.47 24.52
N LEU A 288 -22.89 16.72 25.45
CA LEU A 288 -22.95 15.25 25.44
C LEU A 288 -24.36 14.70 25.73
N VAL A 289 -25.22 15.47 26.41
CA VAL A 289 -26.60 15.12 26.73
C VAL A 289 -27.57 15.47 25.59
N GLU A 290 -27.38 16.63 24.95
CA GLU A 290 -28.21 17.12 23.83
C GLU A 290 -28.01 16.32 22.54
N GLY A 291 -26.92 15.55 22.45
CA GLY A 291 -26.66 14.61 21.37
C GLY A 291 -25.53 15.06 20.44
N LEU A 292 -24.77 14.08 19.94
CA LEU A 292 -23.52 14.29 19.20
C LEU A 292 -23.67 14.96 17.82
N LYS A 293 -24.88 15.04 17.25
CA LYS A 293 -25.09 15.48 15.86
C LYS A 293 -24.84 16.98 15.63
N GLU A 294 -25.24 17.86 16.55
CA GLU A 294 -25.12 19.31 16.32
C GLU A 294 -23.69 19.84 16.57
N ALA A 295 -22.92 19.19 17.46
CA ALA A 295 -21.57 19.66 17.83
C ALA A 295 -20.46 19.26 16.82
N ASN A 296 -20.65 18.17 16.05
CA ASN A 296 -19.66 17.68 15.09
C ASN A 296 -19.73 18.38 13.71
N VAL A 297 -20.87 19.00 13.38
CA VAL A 297 -21.09 19.65 12.07
C VAL A 297 -20.40 21.02 11.96
N ALA A 298 -20.05 21.66 13.08
CA ALA A 298 -19.74 23.08 13.06
C ALA A 298 -18.29 23.49 12.73
N ARG A 299 -17.26 22.62 12.80
CA ARG A 299 -15.85 23.05 12.55
C ARG A 299 -14.98 21.95 11.93
N GLU A 300 -14.78 22.02 10.61
CA GLU A 300 -13.96 21.12 9.76
C GLU A 300 -12.47 21.00 10.15
N THR A 301 -11.98 21.94 10.96
CA THR A 301 -10.55 22.16 11.21
C THR A 301 -9.98 21.30 12.34
N ASP A 302 -10.82 20.88 13.29
CA ASP A 302 -10.44 20.04 14.44
C ASP A 302 -10.66 18.53 14.18
N VAL A 303 -10.92 18.13 12.94
CA VAL A 303 -11.19 16.73 12.59
C VAL A 303 -9.88 15.96 12.39
N TYR A 304 -9.15 15.75 13.47
CA TYR A 304 -7.87 15.03 13.49
C TYR A 304 -8.02 13.52 13.76
N LEU A 305 -9.17 13.09 14.27
CA LEU A 305 -9.43 11.71 14.70
C LEU A 305 -10.88 11.34 14.36
N SER A 306 -11.19 10.95 13.12
CA SER A 306 -12.52 10.34 12.90
C SER A 306 -12.61 9.03 13.68
N ASN A 307 -13.82 8.74 14.17
CA ASN A 307 -14.11 7.51 14.88
C ASN A 307 -13.70 6.34 14.00
N PRO A 308 -12.84 5.40 14.45
CA PRO A 308 -12.23 4.46 13.55
C PRO A 308 -13.26 3.64 12.79
N VAL A 309 -14.36 3.21 13.39
CA VAL A 309 -15.25 2.28 12.67
C VAL A 309 -16.62 2.14 13.32
N LEU A 310 -17.37 3.24 13.45
CA LEU A 310 -18.79 3.10 13.77
C LEU A 310 -19.59 3.28 12.46
N PRO A 311 -20.41 2.29 12.07
CA PRO A 311 -21.44 2.55 11.08
C PRO A 311 -22.23 3.82 11.47
N ASP A 312 -22.59 4.64 10.48
CA ASP A 312 -23.25 5.94 10.65
C ASP A 312 -24.52 5.88 11.54
N GLU A 313 -25.14 4.70 11.63
CA GLU A 313 -26.31 4.40 12.46
C GLU A 313 -26.02 4.52 13.97
N ILE A 314 -24.78 4.25 14.40
CA ILE A 314 -24.42 4.21 15.83
C ILE A 314 -23.95 5.56 16.33
N LEU A 315 -23.45 6.42 15.44
CA LEU A 315 -23.15 7.82 15.73
C LEU A 315 -24.40 8.62 16.13
N GLN A 316 -25.59 8.06 15.97
CA GLN A 316 -26.87 8.67 16.35
C GLN A 316 -27.27 8.42 17.81
N GLU A 317 -26.58 7.51 18.51
CA GLU A 317 -26.87 7.21 19.91
C GLU A 317 -26.19 8.20 20.87
N ALA A 318 -26.91 8.57 21.93
CA ALA A 318 -26.36 9.39 23.00
C ALA A 318 -25.28 8.64 23.80
N VAL A 319 -24.24 9.37 24.20
CA VAL A 319 -23.15 8.81 25.02
C VAL A 319 -23.70 8.28 26.35
N PRO A 320 -23.34 7.05 26.76
CA PRO A 320 -23.79 6.44 28.01
C PRO A 320 -23.48 7.32 29.23
N GLY A 321 -24.44 7.39 30.17
CA GLY A 321 -24.34 8.20 31.40
C GLY A 321 -23.05 7.98 32.20
N ASN A 322 -22.55 6.74 32.22
CA ASN A 322 -21.40 6.32 33.02
C ASN A 322 -20.07 6.98 32.60
N ILE A 323 -19.95 7.48 31.38
CA ILE A 323 -18.72 8.09 30.84
C ILE A 323 -18.86 9.59 30.55
N ARG A 324 -19.98 10.22 30.96
CA ARG A 324 -20.23 11.64 30.68
C ARG A 324 -19.28 12.56 31.46
N THR A 325 -19.10 12.31 32.76
CA THR A 325 -18.17 13.09 33.57
C THR A 325 -16.72 12.67 33.29
N ALA A 326 -15.82 13.65 33.20
CA ALA A 326 -14.41 13.41 32.89
C ALA A 326 -13.71 12.54 33.96
N GLU A 327 -14.06 12.72 35.24
CA GLU A 327 -13.51 11.94 36.35
C GLU A 327 -13.91 10.45 36.26
N HIS A 328 -15.18 10.16 35.94
CA HIS A 328 -15.62 8.78 35.75
C HIS A 328 -14.97 8.16 34.51
N PHE A 329 -14.78 8.93 33.44
CA PHE A 329 -14.08 8.45 32.25
C PHE A 329 -12.60 8.11 32.54
N ILE A 330 -11.88 8.92 33.32
CA ILE A 330 -10.53 8.56 33.77
C ILE A 330 -10.56 7.30 34.64
N GLY A 331 -11.48 7.21 35.61
CA GLY A 331 -11.62 6.03 36.44
C GLY A 331 -11.89 4.77 35.62
N PHE A 332 -12.73 4.89 34.59
CA PHE A 332 -12.99 3.85 33.60
C PHE A 332 -11.72 3.46 32.83
N MET A 333 -10.96 4.42 32.31
CA MET A 333 -9.72 4.16 31.59
C MET A 333 -8.66 3.52 32.48
N LYS A 334 -8.54 3.92 33.75
CA LYS A 334 -7.64 3.28 34.73
C LYS A 334 -8.02 1.82 34.96
N ARG A 335 -9.31 1.52 35.16
CA ARG A 335 -9.80 0.14 35.32
C ARG A 335 -9.52 -0.71 34.09
N PHE A 336 -9.79 -0.18 32.89
CA PHE A 336 -9.52 -0.87 31.64
C PHE A 336 -8.02 -1.10 31.41
N LEU A 337 -7.17 -0.11 31.75
CA LEU A 337 -5.72 -0.23 31.64
C LEU A 337 -5.15 -1.29 32.59
N GLU A 338 -5.60 -1.34 33.84
CA GLU A 338 -5.18 -2.37 34.80
C GLU A 338 -5.61 -3.78 34.37
N TYR A 339 -6.79 -3.90 33.75
CA TYR A 339 -7.21 -5.15 33.13
C TYR A 339 -6.26 -5.59 32.01
N LEU A 340 -5.92 -4.68 31.09
CA LEU A 340 -4.95 -4.99 30.03
C LEU A 340 -3.59 -5.37 30.59
N LYS A 341 -3.08 -4.65 31.59
CA LYS A 341 -1.83 -5.00 32.27
C LYS A 341 -1.91 -6.39 32.92
N SER A 342 -3.04 -6.74 33.54
CA SER A 342 -3.27 -8.08 34.11
C SER A 342 -3.23 -9.16 33.01
N ARG A 343 -3.87 -8.92 31.86
CA ARG A 343 -3.87 -9.84 30.72
C ARG A 343 -2.49 -10.01 30.08
N LEU A 344 -1.67 -8.96 30.00
CA LEU A 344 -0.30 -9.05 29.45
C LEU A 344 0.71 -9.72 30.41
N ARG A 345 0.35 -9.99 31.68
CA ARG A 345 1.21 -10.74 32.62
C ARG A 345 1.18 -12.25 32.42
N ILE A 346 0.30 -12.76 31.57
CA ILE A 346 0.19 -14.19 31.31
C ILE A 346 1.45 -14.69 30.59
N HIS A 347 2.04 -15.80 31.07
CA HIS A 347 3.31 -16.35 30.56
C HIS A 347 3.15 -17.39 29.44
N HIS A 348 1.92 -17.71 29.05
CA HIS A 348 1.63 -18.59 27.92
C HIS A 348 0.87 -17.83 26.83
N VAL A 349 0.96 -18.33 25.59
CA VAL A 349 0.25 -17.75 24.46
C VAL A 349 -1.25 -18.00 24.62
N VAL A 350 -2.06 -16.97 24.44
CA VAL A 350 -3.53 -17.05 24.53
C VAL A 350 -4.15 -16.55 23.23
N GLN A 351 -5.08 -17.31 22.67
CA GLN A 351 -5.90 -16.92 21.52
C GLN A 351 -7.35 -16.87 21.95
N GLU A 352 -8.00 -15.72 21.76
CA GLU A 352 -9.38 -15.47 22.15
C GLU A 352 -10.17 -14.76 21.04
N SER A 353 -11.48 -14.98 21.03
CA SER A 353 -12.41 -14.21 20.20
C SER A 353 -12.85 -12.93 20.91
N SER A 354 -13.20 -11.88 20.16
CA SER A 354 -13.69 -10.61 20.74
C SER A 354 -14.85 -10.79 21.74
N PRO A 355 -15.88 -11.65 21.50
CA PRO A 355 -16.96 -11.84 22.46
C PRO A 355 -16.50 -12.49 23.78
N GLN A 356 -15.56 -13.43 23.72
CA GLN A 356 -15.00 -14.07 24.92
C GLN A 356 -14.22 -13.06 25.76
N PHE A 357 -13.43 -12.21 25.10
CA PHE A 357 -12.70 -11.14 25.77
C PHE A 357 -13.64 -10.10 26.41
N LEU A 358 -14.73 -9.71 25.73
CA LEU A 358 -15.75 -8.82 26.30
C LEU A 358 -16.46 -9.43 27.51
N LYS A 359 -16.73 -10.74 27.49
CA LYS A 359 -17.30 -11.45 28.64
C LYS A 359 -16.34 -11.44 29.83
N ASP A 360 -15.06 -11.70 29.61
CA ASP A 360 -14.03 -11.66 30.65
C ASP A 360 -13.85 -10.25 31.26
N ILE A 361 -13.95 -9.20 30.43
CA ILE A 361 -13.96 -7.80 30.91
C ILE A 361 -15.13 -7.55 31.85
N TYR A 362 -16.33 -8.00 31.48
CA TYR A 362 -17.52 -7.80 32.29
C TYR A 362 -17.42 -8.53 33.63
N GLU A 363 -16.95 -9.79 33.63
CA GLU A 363 -16.81 -10.61 34.83
C GLU A 363 -15.75 -10.08 35.81
N LYS A 364 -14.60 -9.57 35.31
CA LYS A 364 -13.49 -9.13 36.18
C LYS A 364 -13.53 -7.66 36.57
N VAL A 365 -14.06 -6.79 35.70
CA VAL A 365 -13.93 -5.33 35.83
C VAL A 365 -15.28 -4.62 35.83
N CYS A 366 -16.37 -5.35 35.58
CA CYS A 366 -17.74 -4.82 35.51
C CYS A 366 -17.89 -3.66 34.50
N ILE A 367 -17.22 -3.78 33.34
CA ILE A 367 -17.36 -2.83 32.24
C ILE A 367 -18.30 -3.40 31.18
N ASP A 368 -19.36 -2.65 30.89
CA ASP A 368 -20.31 -2.98 29.82
C ASP A 368 -19.73 -2.76 28.42
N ARG A 369 -20.29 -3.47 27.44
CA ARG A 369 -19.95 -3.31 26.02
C ARG A 369 -20.22 -1.90 25.49
N LYS A 370 -21.33 -1.27 25.91
CA LYS A 370 -21.78 0.02 25.36
C LYS A 370 -20.82 1.18 25.67
N PRO A 371 -20.34 1.39 26.91
CA PRO A 371 -19.31 2.39 27.22
C PRO A 371 -17.99 2.21 26.44
N LEU A 372 -17.52 0.96 26.24
CA LEU A 372 -16.30 0.68 25.47
C LEU A 372 -16.39 1.21 24.02
N ARG A 373 -17.60 1.16 23.45
CA ARG A 373 -17.88 1.60 22.08
C ARG A 373 -17.71 3.09 21.84
N PHE A 374 -18.01 3.90 22.85
CA PHE A 374 -17.91 5.37 22.75
C PHE A 374 -16.57 5.90 23.30
N CYS A 375 -15.61 5.02 23.60
CA CYS A 375 -14.36 5.39 24.25
C CYS A 375 -13.50 6.33 23.38
N ALA A 376 -13.37 6.05 22.07
CA ALA A 376 -12.62 6.90 21.15
C ALA A 376 -13.22 8.32 21.05
N GLU A 377 -14.54 8.42 20.86
CA GLU A 377 -15.25 9.70 20.77
C GLU A 377 -15.18 10.47 22.10
N ARG A 378 -15.34 9.79 23.23
CA ARG A 378 -15.29 10.45 24.54
C ARG A 378 -13.90 11.03 24.80
N LEU A 379 -12.84 10.27 24.50
CA LEU A 379 -11.46 10.75 24.62
C LEU A 379 -11.22 11.95 23.71
N ARG A 380 -11.70 11.89 22.46
CA ARG A 380 -11.56 13.00 21.50
C ARG A 380 -12.24 14.28 21.99
N SER A 381 -13.49 14.18 22.47
CA SER A 381 -14.20 15.31 23.07
C SER A 381 -13.44 15.88 24.27
N LEU A 382 -12.90 14.99 25.12
CA LEU A 382 -12.17 15.40 26.32
C LEU A 382 -10.87 16.15 25.97
N LEU A 383 -10.06 15.60 25.06
CA LEU A 383 -8.81 16.24 24.62
C LEU A 383 -9.07 17.63 24.02
N ARG A 384 -10.18 17.78 23.27
CA ARG A 384 -10.61 19.08 22.72
C ARG A 384 -10.99 20.06 23.83
N THR A 385 -11.76 19.61 24.82
CA THR A 385 -12.20 20.44 25.95
C THR A 385 -11.02 20.88 26.83
N LEU A 386 -10.00 20.02 26.96
CA LEU A 386 -8.80 20.31 27.75
C LEU A 386 -7.77 21.20 27.03
N GLU A 387 -8.00 21.59 25.77
CA GLU A 387 -7.14 22.50 25.01
C GLU A 387 -5.66 22.05 24.95
N ILE A 388 -5.43 20.74 24.88
CA ILE A 388 -4.08 20.16 24.90
C ILE A 388 -3.39 20.37 23.55
N ALA A 389 -2.26 21.10 23.56
CA ALA A 389 -1.54 21.52 22.35
C ALA A 389 -0.75 20.41 21.65
N ASP A 390 -0.21 19.44 22.38
CA ASP A 390 0.57 18.35 21.80
C ASP A 390 -0.17 17.01 21.91
N ILE A 391 -0.66 16.51 20.78
CA ILE A 391 -1.38 15.24 20.68
C ILE A 391 -0.40 14.06 20.55
N ALA A 392 0.85 14.29 20.16
CA ALA A 392 1.81 13.21 19.94
C ALA A 392 2.05 12.42 21.23
N ASP A 393 2.09 13.12 22.37
CA ASP A 393 2.20 12.54 23.70
C ASP A 393 1.02 11.62 24.04
N PHE A 394 -0.19 11.97 23.60
CA PHE A 394 -1.43 11.21 23.84
C PHE A 394 -1.70 10.10 22.82
N SER A 395 -0.73 9.78 21.95
CA SER A 395 -0.87 8.69 20.97
C SER A 395 -1.13 7.32 21.59
N ALA A 396 -0.54 7.04 22.77
CA ALA A 396 -0.70 5.76 23.45
C ALA A 396 -2.14 5.55 23.98
N ILE A 397 -2.70 6.56 24.65
CA ILE A 397 -4.08 6.48 25.17
C ILE A 397 -5.09 6.43 24.03
N THR A 398 -4.83 7.16 22.95
CA THR A 398 -5.66 7.14 21.73
C THR A 398 -5.69 5.74 21.11
N LEU A 399 -4.54 5.05 21.05
CA LEU A 399 -4.47 3.67 20.56
C LEU A 399 -5.30 2.71 21.41
N ILE A 400 -5.27 2.84 22.74
CA ILE A 400 -6.07 2.00 23.66
C ILE A 400 -7.57 2.30 23.51
N SER A 401 -7.96 3.57 23.37
CA SER A 401 -9.36 3.94 23.14
C SER A 401 -9.88 3.44 21.79
N HIS A 402 -9.04 3.43 20.75
CA HIS A 402 -9.37 2.81 19.47
C HIS A 402 -9.53 1.30 19.60
N PHE A 403 -8.62 0.62 20.29
CA PHE A 403 -8.73 -0.81 20.57
C PHE A 403 -10.03 -1.15 21.32
N ALA A 404 -10.37 -0.39 22.36
CA ALA A 404 -11.64 -0.58 23.10
C ALA A 404 -12.87 -0.46 22.18
N THR A 405 -12.86 0.52 21.28
CA THR A 405 -13.94 0.76 20.31
C THR A 405 -14.05 -0.39 19.31
N LEU A 406 -12.93 -0.85 18.76
CA LEU A 406 -12.90 -1.95 17.79
C LEU A 406 -13.38 -3.27 18.37
N VAL A 407 -12.86 -3.65 19.55
CA VAL A 407 -13.23 -4.89 20.24
C VAL A 407 -14.72 -4.91 20.57
N SER A 408 -15.29 -3.76 20.96
CA SER A 408 -16.72 -3.65 21.26
C SER A 408 -17.62 -3.65 20.02
N THR A 409 -17.11 -3.23 18.87
CA THR A 409 -17.91 -3.08 17.64
C THR A 409 -17.89 -4.37 16.83
N TYR A 410 -16.71 -4.94 16.60
CA TYR A 410 -16.54 -6.11 15.74
C TYR A 410 -16.42 -7.41 16.52
N SER A 411 -17.44 -8.25 16.38
CA SER A 411 -17.47 -9.59 16.98
C SER A 411 -17.05 -10.71 16.03
N LYS A 412 -17.12 -10.51 14.71
CA LYS A 412 -16.78 -11.49 13.67
C LYS A 412 -15.55 -11.04 12.88
N GLY A 413 -14.70 -11.98 12.48
CA GLY A 413 -13.53 -11.70 11.64
C GLY A 413 -12.32 -11.10 12.38
N PHE A 414 -12.35 -11.02 13.71
CA PHE A 414 -11.25 -10.52 14.52
C PHE A 414 -10.84 -11.53 15.59
N THR A 415 -9.54 -11.58 15.87
CA THR A 415 -8.96 -12.45 16.89
C THR A 415 -8.00 -11.66 17.75
N ILE A 416 -8.05 -11.90 19.06
CA ILE A 416 -7.08 -11.37 20.02
C ILE A 416 -6.05 -12.46 20.30
N ILE A 417 -4.78 -12.16 20.06
CA ILE A 417 -3.65 -13.05 20.33
C ILE A 417 -2.71 -12.35 21.30
N ILE A 418 -2.40 -13.00 22.42
CA ILE A 418 -1.45 -12.49 23.41
C ILE A 418 -0.22 -13.38 23.36
N GLU A 419 0.91 -12.78 22.98
CA GLU A 419 2.21 -13.43 22.89
C GLU A 419 3.12 -12.87 24.00
N PRO A 420 3.55 -13.69 24.98
CA PRO A 420 4.40 -13.22 26.07
C PRO A 420 5.87 -13.01 25.69
N PHE A 421 6.31 -13.70 24.63
CA PHE A 421 7.66 -13.68 24.11
C PHE A 421 7.59 -13.37 22.62
N GLU A 422 8.62 -12.68 22.12
CA GLU A 422 8.77 -12.48 20.68
C GLU A 422 9.30 -13.76 20.04
N ASP A 423 8.80 -14.12 18.85
CA ASP A 423 9.17 -15.36 18.13
C ASP A 423 10.70 -15.53 17.95
N ARG A 424 11.45 -14.41 17.86
CA ARG A 424 12.91 -14.41 17.66
C ARG A 424 13.70 -14.60 18.96
N THR A 425 13.13 -14.25 20.11
CA THR A 425 13.81 -14.23 21.40
C THR A 425 12.91 -14.84 22.48
N PRO A 426 12.77 -16.18 22.50
CA PRO A 426 11.81 -16.88 23.36
C PRO A 426 12.09 -16.73 24.87
N THR A 427 13.29 -16.26 25.25
CA THR A 427 13.70 -16.03 26.64
C THR A 427 13.43 -14.62 27.13
N ILE A 428 13.28 -13.64 26.23
CA ILE A 428 13.07 -12.24 26.62
C ILE A 428 11.57 -11.99 26.72
N VAL A 429 11.11 -11.69 27.93
CA VAL A 429 9.71 -11.36 28.19
C VAL A 429 9.40 -10.00 27.54
N ASN A 430 8.74 -10.04 26.39
CA ASN A 430 8.26 -8.87 25.68
C ASN A 430 6.80 -9.11 25.27
N PRO A 431 5.85 -8.94 26.20
CA PRO A 431 4.46 -9.29 25.94
C PRO A 431 3.83 -8.30 24.97
N VAL A 432 3.22 -8.84 23.91
CA VAL A 432 2.49 -8.11 22.90
C VAL A 432 1.08 -8.69 22.79
N LEU A 433 0.10 -7.80 22.74
CA LEU A 433 -1.29 -8.14 22.43
C LEU A 433 -1.58 -7.68 21.01
N HIS A 434 -1.91 -8.63 20.15
CA HIS A 434 -2.33 -8.44 18.78
C HIS A 434 -3.85 -8.53 18.69
N PHE A 435 -4.49 -7.42 18.38
CA PHE A 435 -5.87 -7.41 17.89
C PHE A 435 -5.81 -7.44 16.37
N SER A 436 -5.89 -8.64 15.79
CA SER A 436 -5.69 -8.82 14.35
C SER A 436 -7.04 -9.00 13.66
N CYS A 437 -7.25 -8.21 12.61
CA CYS A 437 -8.30 -8.45 11.64
C CYS A 437 -7.92 -9.66 10.76
N MET A 438 -8.84 -10.57 10.53
CA MET A 438 -8.68 -11.70 9.60
C MET A 438 -9.48 -11.50 8.32
N ASP A 439 -10.47 -10.60 8.35
CA ASP A 439 -11.40 -10.36 7.28
C ASP A 439 -11.14 -9.02 6.57
N PRO A 440 -10.47 -9.02 5.41
CA PRO A 440 -10.20 -7.79 4.68
C PRO A 440 -11.46 -7.18 4.05
N SER A 441 -12.56 -7.94 3.91
CA SER A 441 -13.82 -7.45 3.33
C SER A 441 -14.41 -6.29 4.15
N ILE A 442 -14.21 -6.31 5.48
CA ILE A 442 -14.77 -5.31 6.40
C ILE A 442 -14.26 -3.89 6.08
N ALA A 443 -12.99 -3.75 5.71
CA ALA A 443 -12.38 -2.46 5.40
C ALA A 443 -12.76 -1.95 4.00
N ILE A 444 -12.86 -2.85 3.01
CA ILE A 444 -13.14 -2.48 1.61
C ILE A 444 -14.64 -2.34 1.32
N LYS A 445 -15.51 -2.99 2.09
CA LYS A 445 -16.97 -2.99 1.87
C LYS A 445 -17.58 -1.59 1.70
N PRO A 446 -17.26 -0.58 2.53
CA PRO A 446 -17.76 0.79 2.33
C PRO A 446 -17.33 1.41 1.00
N VAL A 447 -16.17 1.02 0.47
CA VAL A 447 -15.65 1.49 -0.82
C VAL A 447 -16.52 0.91 -1.95
N PHE A 448 -16.79 -0.39 -1.94
CA PHE A 448 -17.65 -1.03 -2.95
C PHE A 448 -19.11 -0.54 -2.89
N GLU A 449 -19.66 -0.30 -1.70
CA GLU A 449 -21.03 0.21 -1.55
C GLU A 449 -21.19 1.67 -1.96
N ARG A 450 -20.13 2.48 -1.82
CA ARG A 450 -20.19 3.92 -2.04
C ARG A 450 -19.93 4.32 -3.49
N PHE A 451 -18.92 3.72 -4.11
CA PHE A 451 -18.43 4.13 -5.42
C PHE A 451 -19.06 3.32 -6.53
N GLN A 452 -19.35 3.98 -7.65
CA GLN A 452 -20.02 3.37 -8.80
C GLN A 452 -19.22 2.21 -9.40
N SER A 453 -17.92 2.39 -9.61
CA SER A 453 -17.03 1.36 -10.13
C SER A 453 -15.68 1.45 -9.45
N VAL A 454 -15.15 0.26 -9.14
CA VAL A 454 -13.86 0.09 -8.48
C VAL A 454 -13.07 -0.86 -9.35
N ILE A 455 -11.95 -0.38 -9.87
CA ILE A 455 -11.07 -1.12 -10.77
C ILE A 455 -9.83 -1.51 -9.97
N ILE A 456 -9.61 -2.81 -9.80
CA ILE A 456 -8.40 -3.36 -9.20
C ILE A 456 -7.47 -3.79 -10.33
N THR A 457 -6.29 -3.19 -10.41
CA THR A 457 -5.30 -3.52 -11.44
C THR A 457 -3.90 -3.69 -10.88
N SER A 458 -3.17 -4.68 -11.38
CA SER A 458 -1.74 -4.91 -11.11
C SER A 458 -1.20 -5.92 -12.12
N GLY A 459 0.13 -6.04 -12.24
CA GLY A 459 0.76 -6.95 -13.21
C GLY A 459 0.98 -8.37 -12.73
N THR A 460 0.69 -8.64 -11.47
CA THR A 460 0.98 -9.92 -10.84
C THR A 460 -0.22 -10.44 -10.03
N LEU A 461 -1.44 -10.17 -10.48
CA LEU A 461 -2.68 -10.65 -9.87
C LEU A 461 -2.97 -12.08 -10.34
N SER A 462 -2.22 -13.07 -9.84
CA SER A 462 -2.46 -14.48 -10.18
C SER A 462 -2.59 -15.36 -8.94
N PRO A 463 -3.62 -16.23 -8.87
CA PRO A 463 -4.80 -16.32 -9.74
C PRO A 463 -5.87 -15.28 -9.38
N LEU A 464 -6.60 -14.80 -10.40
CA LEU A 464 -7.64 -13.75 -10.26
C LEU A 464 -8.82 -14.15 -9.38
N GLU A 465 -9.22 -15.43 -9.40
CA GLU A 465 -10.40 -15.94 -8.69
C GLU A 465 -10.34 -15.79 -7.16
N ILE A 466 -9.15 -15.65 -6.59
CA ILE A 466 -8.96 -15.55 -5.14
C ILE A 466 -9.39 -14.17 -4.62
N TYR A 467 -9.20 -13.10 -5.38
CA TYR A 467 -9.49 -11.74 -4.92
C TYR A 467 -10.99 -11.49 -4.65
N PRO A 468 -11.92 -11.86 -5.56
CA PRO A 468 -13.36 -11.77 -5.30
C PRO A 468 -13.79 -12.53 -4.05
N ARG A 469 -13.22 -13.73 -3.82
CA ARG A 469 -13.54 -14.57 -2.66
C ARG A 469 -13.05 -13.95 -1.34
N ILE A 470 -11.85 -13.38 -1.32
CA ILE A 470 -11.26 -12.80 -0.11
C ILE A 470 -11.89 -11.45 0.25
N LEU A 471 -12.18 -10.61 -0.76
CA LEU A 471 -12.68 -9.25 -0.56
C LEU A 471 -14.22 -9.17 -0.56
N ASP A 472 -14.91 -10.30 -0.75
CA ASP A 472 -16.37 -10.44 -0.77
C ASP A 472 -17.07 -9.47 -1.75
N PHE A 473 -16.64 -9.49 -3.02
CA PHE A 473 -17.25 -8.69 -4.08
C PHE A 473 -17.39 -9.48 -5.38
N HIS A 474 -18.33 -9.06 -6.22
CA HIS A 474 -18.61 -9.68 -7.51
C HIS A 474 -18.20 -8.71 -8.64
N PRO A 475 -17.07 -8.96 -9.33
CA PRO A 475 -16.67 -8.15 -10.48
C PRO A 475 -17.52 -8.48 -11.71
N VAL A 476 -17.74 -7.47 -12.56
CA VAL A 476 -18.33 -7.61 -13.90
C VAL A 476 -17.32 -8.19 -14.87
N THR A 477 -16.07 -7.73 -14.80
CA THR A 477 -14.98 -8.25 -15.62
C THR A 477 -13.86 -8.79 -14.74
N MET A 478 -13.39 -9.98 -15.05
CA MET A 478 -12.11 -10.51 -14.58
C MET A 478 -11.28 -10.86 -15.80
N ALA A 479 -10.32 -10.01 -16.14
CA ALA A 479 -9.52 -10.18 -17.35
C ALA A 479 -8.03 -10.30 -17.03
N SER A 480 -7.38 -11.25 -17.69
CA SER A 480 -5.92 -11.39 -17.72
C SER A 480 -5.44 -11.17 -19.16
N PHE A 481 -4.45 -10.30 -19.32
CA PHE A 481 -3.89 -9.96 -20.63
C PHE A 481 -2.55 -10.66 -20.82
N THR A 482 -2.39 -11.35 -21.95
CA THR A 482 -1.13 -12.01 -22.32
C THR A 482 -0.18 -11.00 -22.98
N MET A 483 1.13 -11.16 -22.77
CA MET A 483 2.09 -10.20 -23.32
C MET A 483 2.47 -10.61 -24.74
N THR A 484 2.01 -9.85 -25.73
CA THR A 484 2.33 -10.08 -27.14
C THR A 484 3.71 -9.52 -27.46
N LEU A 485 4.65 -10.43 -27.68
CA LEU A 485 6.05 -10.12 -27.90
C LEU A 485 6.48 -10.46 -29.33
N ALA A 486 7.11 -9.50 -30.03
CA ALA A 486 7.78 -9.75 -31.31
C ALA A 486 9.12 -10.49 -31.12
N ARG A 487 9.70 -10.36 -29.91
CA ARG A 487 10.94 -11.01 -29.48
C ARG A 487 10.76 -11.50 -28.06
N THR A 488 11.25 -12.69 -27.72
CA THR A 488 11.20 -13.22 -26.35
C THR A 488 12.07 -12.37 -25.41
N CYS A 489 11.50 -11.31 -24.85
CA CYS A 489 12.20 -10.38 -23.97
C CYS A 489 12.42 -10.93 -22.56
N LEU A 490 11.73 -12.02 -22.21
CA LEU A 490 11.82 -12.64 -20.90
C LEU A 490 12.16 -14.11 -21.03
N CYS A 491 13.00 -14.58 -20.12
CA CYS A 491 13.43 -15.97 -20.07
C CYS A 491 13.35 -16.46 -18.61
N PRO A 492 12.24 -17.10 -18.23
CA PRO A 492 12.05 -17.66 -16.91
C PRO A 492 12.70 -19.05 -16.84
N LEU A 493 13.70 -19.19 -15.99
CA LEU A 493 14.46 -20.41 -15.78
C LEU A 493 14.21 -20.93 -14.37
N ILE A 494 13.86 -22.21 -14.22
CA ILE A 494 13.68 -22.85 -12.92
C ILE A 494 14.89 -23.72 -12.62
N VAL A 495 15.76 -23.26 -11.71
CA VAL A 495 16.95 -24.00 -11.27
C VAL A 495 16.56 -24.87 -10.09
N GLY A 496 16.52 -26.18 -10.33
CA GLY A 496 16.10 -27.16 -9.33
C GLY A 496 17.24 -27.99 -8.75
N ARG A 497 18.42 -27.96 -9.38
CA ARG A 497 19.57 -28.81 -9.03
C ARG A 497 20.87 -28.02 -9.08
N GLY A 498 21.77 -28.30 -8.14
CA GLY A 498 23.16 -27.84 -8.19
C GLY A 498 24.00 -28.62 -9.21
N ASN A 499 25.24 -28.20 -9.44
CA ASN A 499 26.19 -28.91 -10.30
C ASN A 499 26.50 -30.31 -9.74
N ASP A 500 26.46 -30.46 -8.41
CA ASP A 500 26.59 -31.74 -7.71
C ASP A 500 25.30 -32.61 -7.73
N GLN A 501 24.29 -32.25 -8.53
CA GLN A 501 22.95 -32.86 -8.57
C GLN A 501 22.14 -32.77 -7.26
N VAL A 502 22.62 -32.04 -6.26
CA VAL A 502 21.89 -31.75 -5.02
C VAL A 502 20.65 -30.91 -5.35
N ALA A 503 19.49 -31.30 -4.81
CA ALA A 503 18.25 -30.57 -5.03
C ALA A 503 18.25 -29.22 -4.29
N LEU A 504 18.07 -28.12 -5.03
CA LEU A 504 17.97 -26.78 -4.45
C LEU A 504 16.60 -26.59 -3.80
N SER A 505 16.59 -26.28 -2.51
CA SER A 505 15.37 -26.09 -1.74
C SER A 505 15.62 -25.21 -0.52
N SER A 506 14.70 -24.27 -0.28
CA SER A 506 14.67 -23.47 0.96
C SER A 506 13.62 -23.95 1.96
N LYS A 507 13.30 -25.25 1.97
CA LYS A 507 12.54 -25.89 3.07
C LYS A 507 13.32 -25.74 4.38
N PHE A 508 12.62 -25.59 5.50
CA PHE A 508 13.23 -25.31 6.80
C PHE A 508 14.33 -26.33 7.17
N GLU A 509 14.08 -27.62 6.95
CA GLU A 509 15.05 -28.71 7.18
C GLU A 509 16.31 -28.60 6.30
N THR A 510 16.19 -28.07 5.09
CA THR A 510 17.29 -27.98 4.11
C THR A 510 17.96 -26.60 4.09
N ARG A 511 17.54 -25.66 4.95
CA ARG A 511 18.09 -24.29 4.96
C ARG A 511 19.49 -24.21 5.54
N GLU A 512 19.80 -25.09 6.48
CA GLU A 512 21.11 -25.17 7.16
C GLU A 512 22.08 -26.10 6.42
N ASP A 513 21.64 -26.76 5.35
CA ASP A 513 22.50 -27.63 4.58
C ASP A 513 23.55 -26.80 3.81
N PHE A 514 24.81 -26.96 4.22
CA PHE A 514 25.96 -26.32 3.60
C PHE A 514 26.04 -26.57 2.10
N ALA A 515 25.61 -27.75 1.61
CA ALA A 515 25.64 -28.06 0.19
C ALA A 515 24.68 -27.17 -0.61
N VAL A 516 23.50 -26.88 -0.06
CA VAL A 516 22.51 -26.00 -0.71
C VAL A 516 23.01 -24.55 -0.71
N ILE A 517 23.56 -24.08 0.41
CA ILE A 517 24.12 -22.72 0.54
C ILE A 517 25.27 -22.52 -0.44
N ARG A 518 26.17 -23.50 -0.56
CA ARG A 518 27.27 -23.49 -1.54
C ARG A 518 26.73 -23.42 -2.96
N ASN A 519 25.73 -24.23 -3.30
CA ASN A 519 25.17 -24.22 -4.65
C ASN A 519 24.45 -22.90 -5.00
N TYR A 520 23.81 -22.22 -4.04
CA TYR A 520 23.32 -20.86 -4.28
C TYR A 520 24.46 -19.85 -4.52
N GLY A 521 25.57 -20.00 -3.81
CA GLY A 521 26.77 -19.19 -4.01
C GLY A 521 27.39 -19.42 -5.40
N ASN A 522 27.49 -20.69 -5.81
CA ASN A 522 27.97 -21.06 -7.15
C ASN A 522 27.05 -20.53 -8.26
N LEU A 523 25.73 -20.63 -8.08
CA LEU A 523 24.77 -20.04 -9.01
C LEU A 523 25.00 -18.52 -9.14
N LEU A 524 25.14 -17.80 -8.02
CA LEU A 524 25.39 -16.36 -8.06
C LEU A 524 26.73 -16.03 -8.71
N LEU A 525 27.77 -16.80 -8.40
CA LEU A 525 29.11 -16.63 -8.94
C LEU A 525 29.14 -16.81 -10.45
N GLU A 526 28.60 -17.91 -10.98
CA GLU A 526 28.58 -18.17 -12.42
C GLU A 526 27.69 -17.18 -13.16
N MET A 527 26.54 -16.82 -12.60
CA MET A 527 25.67 -15.80 -13.19
C MET A 527 26.34 -14.42 -13.18
N SER A 528 27.11 -14.08 -12.14
CA SER A 528 27.85 -12.81 -12.06
C SER A 528 28.91 -12.65 -13.16
N ALA A 529 29.46 -13.76 -13.67
CA ALA A 529 30.43 -13.73 -14.76
C ALA A 529 29.80 -13.52 -16.15
N ILE A 530 28.49 -13.78 -16.29
CA ILE A 530 27.80 -13.81 -17.60
C ILE A 530 26.88 -12.61 -17.77
N VAL A 531 26.17 -12.23 -16.72
CA VAL A 531 25.15 -11.18 -16.79
C VAL A 531 25.83 -9.82 -16.82
N PRO A 532 25.54 -8.96 -17.81
CA PRO A 532 26.06 -7.60 -17.83
C PRO A 532 25.40 -6.74 -16.74
N ASP A 533 26.10 -5.68 -16.32
CA ASP A 533 25.55 -4.63 -15.46
C ASP A 533 25.02 -5.15 -14.12
N GLY A 534 23.71 -5.04 -13.87
CA GLY A 534 23.05 -5.31 -12.61
C GLY A 534 22.41 -6.71 -12.48
N ILE A 535 22.69 -7.39 -11.37
CA ILE A 535 21.92 -8.54 -10.87
C ILE A 535 21.16 -8.12 -9.61
N VAL A 536 19.91 -8.56 -9.48
CA VAL A 536 19.13 -8.40 -8.25
C VAL A 536 18.82 -9.79 -7.70
N ALA A 537 19.26 -10.09 -6.50
CA ALA A 537 19.01 -11.36 -5.84
C ALA A 537 18.08 -11.16 -4.64
N PHE A 538 16.94 -11.85 -4.68
CA PHE A 538 15.94 -11.80 -3.62
C PHE A 538 16.01 -13.05 -2.75
N PHE A 539 16.14 -12.85 -1.44
CA PHE A 539 16.10 -13.90 -0.43
C PHE A 539 14.73 -13.96 0.26
N THR A 540 14.45 -15.09 0.92
CA THR A 540 13.19 -15.30 1.62
C THR A 540 13.04 -14.47 2.91
N SER A 541 14.12 -14.18 3.63
CA SER A 541 14.12 -13.37 4.84
C SER A 541 15.50 -12.74 5.13
N TYR A 542 15.55 -11.67 5.94
CA TYR A 542 16.79 -11.04 6.38
C TYR A 542 17.71 -12.02 7.12
N VAL A 543 17.17 -12.79 8.07
CA VAL A 543 17.94 -13.80 8.82
C VAL A 543 18.56 -14.84 7.90
N TYR A 544 17.81 -15.27 6.88
CA TYR A 544 18.32 -16.25 5.92
C TYR A 544 19.41 -15.66 5.04
N MET A 545 19.26 -14.41 4.61
CA MET A 545 20.27 -13.68 3.85
C MET A 545 21.55 -13.48 4.66
N GLU A 546 21.45 -13.01 5.91
CA GLU A 546 22.59 -12.81 6.80
C GLU A 546 23.39 -14.11 7.00
N ASN A 547 22.71 -15.22 7.28
CA ASN A 547 23.34 -16.53 7.46
C ASN A 547 24.05 -17.02 6.18
N ILE A 548 23.41 -16.85 5.01
CA ILE A 548 24.00 -17.24 3.73
C ILE A 548 25.23 -16.40 3.42
N VAL A 549 25.13 -15.08 3.57
CA VAL A 549 26.23 -14.16 3.26
C VAL A 549 27.41 -14.40 4.19
N ALA A 550 27.16 -14.64 5.49
CA ALA A 550 28.20 -15.01 6.45
C ALA A 550 28.91 -16.31 6.03
N SER A 551 28.15 -17.35 5.66
CA SER A 551 28.74 -18.61 5.20
C SER A 551 29.49 -18.47 3.87
N TRP A 552 29.02 -17.63 2.94
CA TRP A 552 29.73 -17.34 1.69
C TRP A 552 31.04 -16.59 1.90
N TYR A 553 31.12 -15.76 2.94
CA TYR A 553 32.36 -15.12 3.35
C TYR A 553 33.35 -16.13 3.91
N GLU A 554 32.93 -17.00 4.83
CA GLU A 554 33.78 -18.05 5.41
C GLU A 554 34.30 -19.04 4.36
N GLN A 555 33.51 -19.35 3.33
CA GLN A 555 33.89 -20.24 2.23
C GLN A 555 34.75 -19.57 1.15
N GLY A 556 34.97 -18.25 1.22
CA GLY A 556 35.71 -17.49 0.20
C GLY A 556 34.97 -17.33 -1.14
N ILE A 557 33.67 -17.66 -1.22
CA ILE A 557 32.87 -17.48 -2.44
C ILE A 557 32.61 -16.00 -2.70
N LEU A 558 32.37 -15.23 -1.62
CA LEU A 558 32.03 -13.82 -1.72
C LEU A 558 33.15 -12.99 -2.36
N GLU A 559 34.42 -13.31 -2.06
CA GLU A 559 35.58 -12.65 -2.68
C GLU A 559 35.61 -12.87 -4.21
N ASN A 560 35.28 -14.07 -4.68
CA ASN A 560 35.22 -14.37 -6.10
C ASN A 560 34.08 -13.62 -6.79
N ILE A 561 32.93 -13.47 -6.12
CA ILE A 561 31.82 -12.65 -6.63
C ILE A 561 32.24 -11.17 -6.70
N GLN A 562 32.94 -10.66 -5.68
CA GLN A 562 33.43 -9.28 -5.64
C GLN A 562 34.44 -8.95 -6.75
N ARG A 563 35.21 -9.95 -7.22
CA ARG A 563 36.09 -9.80 -8.40
C ARG A 563 35.31 -9.53 -9.67
N ASN A 564 34.11 -10.11 -9.79
CA ASN A 564 33.25 -9.93 -10.97
C ASN A 564 32.40 -8.65 -10.87
N LYS A 565 31.75 -8.41 -9.73
CA LYS A 565 30.81 -7.28 -9.54
C LYS A 565 30.81 -6.79 -8.10
N LEU A 566 30.45 -5.52 -7.91
CA LEU A 566 30.25 -4.96 -6.57
C LEU A 566 29.00 -5.54 -5.89
N ILE A 567 29.06 -5.76 -4.59
CA ILE A 567 27.95 -6.31 -3.81
C ILE A 567 27.40 -5.24 -2.89
N PHE A 568 26.08 -5.05 -2.94
CA PHE A 568 25.32 -4.18 -2.06
C PHE A 568 24.26 -5.03 -1.35
N ILE A 569 24.14 -4.85 -0.04
CA ILE A 569 23.25 -5.65 0.80
C ILE A 569 22.19 -4.73 1.39
N GLU A 570 20.92 -5.14 1.27
CA GLU A 570 19.80 -4.47 1.91
C GLU A 570 19.84 -4.67 3.43
N THR A 571 19.71 -3.58 4.20
CA THR A 571 19.53 -3.63 5.65
C THR A 571 18.11 -3.24 6.02
N GLN A 572 17.71 -3.46 7.28
CA GLN A 572 16.37 -3.05 7.73
C GLN A 572 16.21 -1.52 7.82
N ASP A 573 17.34 -0.80 7.91
CA ASP A 573 17.36 0.65 7.96
C ASP A 573 17.11 1.26 6.57
N ALA A 574 16.20 2.24 6.52
CA ALA A 574 15.79 2.89 5.29
C ALA A 574 16.88 3.82 4.74
N ALA A 575 17.65 4.48 5.62
CA ALA A 575 18.70 5.41 5.20
C ALA A 575 19.86 4.68 4.54
N GLU A 576 20.37 3.62 5.18
CA GLU A 576 21.39 2.75 4.61
C GLU A 576 20.94 2.09 3.31
N THR A 577 19.71 1.57 3.26
CA THR A 577 19.17 0.96 2.03
C THR A 577 19.08 1.95 0.88
N SER A 578 18.71 3.20 1.16
CA SER A 578 18.64 4.25 0.13
C SER A 578 20.04 4.57 -0.43
N MET A 579 21.04 4.68 0.45
CA MET A 579 22.44 4.88 0.05
C MET A 579 22.98 3.67 -0.73
N ALA A 580 22.67 2.45 -0.30
CA ALA A 580 23.08 1.22 -0.99
C ALA A 580 22.48 1.15 -2.40
N LEU A 581 21.22 1.56 -2.58
CA LEU A 581 20.57 1.61 -3.89
C LEU A 581 21.19 2.67 -4.80
N GLU A 582 21.47 3.87 -4.28
CA GLU A 582 22.12 4.94 -5.04
C GLU A 582 23.49 4.48 -5.55
N LYS A 583 24.30 3.87 -4.67
CA LYS A 583 25.60 3.31 -5.06
C LYS A 583 25.51 2.10 -5.99
N TYR A 584 24.45 1.31 -5.88
CA TYR A 584 24.15 0.25 -6.84
C TYR A 584 23.90 0.79 -8.24
N GLN A 585 23.08 1.84 -8.37
CA GLN A 585 22.77 2.49 -9.65
C GLN A 585 24.02 3.12 -10.26
N GLU A 586 24.78 3.90 -9.47
CA GLU A 586 26.06 4.47 -9.89
C GLU A 586 27.04 3.39 -10.40
N ALA A 587 27.14 2.25 -9.71
CA ALA A 587 28.04 1.17 -10.09
C ALA A 587 27.63 0.47 -11.41
N CYS A 588 26.32 0.42 -11.70
CA CYS A 588 25.82 -0.10 -12.96
C CYS A 588 26.13 0.85 -14.13
N GLU A 589 26.02 2.15 -13.91
CA GLU A 589 26.29 3.18 -14.94
C GLU A 589 27.79 3.34 -15.23
N ASN A 590 28.64 3.19 -14.20
CA ASN A 590 30.09 3.31 -14.34
C ASN A 590 30.77 2.07 -14.96
N GLY A 591 30.01 1.04 -15.36
CA GLY A 591 30.51 -0.10 -16.12
C GLY A 591 31.22 -1.20 -15.30
N ARG A 592 31.28 -1.09 -13.96
CA ARG A 592 31.82 -2.15 -13.09
C ARG A 592 30.83 -3.30 -12.88
N GLY A 593 29.53 -2.99 -12.94
CA GLY A 593 28.46 -3.92 -12.63
C GLY A 593 28.27 -4.13 -11.12
N ALA A 594 27.04 -4.46 -10.75
CA ALA A 594 26.64 -4.53 -9.35
C ALA A 594 25.65 -5.66 -9.09
N ILE A 595 25.63 -6.14 -7.85
CA ILE A 595 24.72 -7.16 -7.34
C ILE A 595 24.03 -6.59 -6.11
N LEU A 596 22.71 -6.54 -6.15
CA LEU A 596 21.89 -6.14 -5.01
C LEU A 596 21.29 -7.37 -4.34
N LEU A 597 21.75 -7.68 -3.13
CA LEU A 597 21.18 -8.71 -2.28
C LEU A 597 20.06 -8.08 -1.44
N SER A 598 18.83 -8.52 -1.66
CA SER A 598 17.62 -7.94 -1.08
C SER A 598 16.65 -9.02 -0.62
N VAL A 599 15.59 -8.63 0.10
CA VAL A 599 14.58 -9.56 0.61
C VAL A 599 13.29 -9.41 -0.20
N ALA A 600 12.66 -10.54 -0.57
CA ALA A 600 11.45 -10.58 -1.40
C ALA A 600 10.20 -9.95 -0.76
N ARG A 601 10.25 -9.67 0.54
CA ARG A 601 9.23 -8.93 1.31
C ARG A 601 9.79 -7.66 1.94
N GLY A 602 10.98 -7.25 1.51
CA GLY A 602 11.65 -6.03 1.96
C GLY A 602 11.13 -4.80 1.23
N LYS A 603 11.58 -3.62 1.66
CA LYS A 603 11.12 -2.34 1.09
C LYS A 603 11.54 -2.21 -0.38
N VAL A 604 12.71 -2.74 -0.72
CA VAL A 604 13.26 -2.73 -2.09
C VAL A 604 12.34 -3.47 -3.07
N SER A 605 11.78 -4.61 -2.64
CA SER A 605 10.87 -5.42 -3.46
C SER A 605 9.48 -4.79 -3.67
N GLU A 606 9.12 -3.74 -2.93
CA GLU A 606 7.80 -3.12 -2.98
C GLU A 606 7.82 -1.75 -3.67
N GLY A 607 8.82 -0.91 -3.41
CA GLY A 607 8.79 0.50 -3.81
C GLY A 607 9.79 0.92 -4.90
N ILE A 608 10.71 0.05 -5.29
CA ILE A 608 11.80 0.40 -6.22
C ILE A 608 11.64 -0.37 -7.53
N ASP A 609 11.87 0.34 -8.64
CA ASP A 609 11.79 -0.20 -9.99
C ASP A 609 13.20 -0.37 -10.56
N PHE A 610 13.52 -1.57 -11.06
CA PHE A 610 14.77 -1.85 -11.75
C PHE A 610 14.57 -1.66 -13.26
N VAL A 611 14.94 -0.47 -13.75
CA VAL A 611 14.72 -0.11 -15.15
C VAL A 611 15.93 -0.54 -16.00
N HIS A 612 15.70 -1.18 -17.14
CA HIS A 612 16.73 -1.48 -18.14
C HIS A 612 17.93 -2.28 -17.61
N HIS A 613 19.12 -1.68 -17.64
CA HIS A 613 20.36 -2.35 -17.26
C HIS A 613 20.53 -2.51 -15.75
N PHE A 614 19.69 -1.89 -14.93
CA PHE A 614 19.71 -2.05 -13.48
C PHE A 614 19.24 -3.43 -13.00
N GLY A 615 18.70 -4.29 -13.87
CA GLY A 615 18.17 -5.59 -13.44
C GLY A 615 18.14 -6.62 -14.56
N ARG A 616 19.28 -6.88 -15.21
CA ARG A 616 19.37 -7.82 -16.34
C ARG A 616 19.12 -9.26 -15.95
N ALA A 617 19.45 -9.64 -14.72
CA ALA A 617 19.02 -10.90 -14.14
C ALA A 617 18.42 -10.66 -12.75
N VAL A 618 17.23 -11.22 -12.54
CA VAL A 618 16.61 -11.30 -11.22
C VAL A 618 16.63 -12.74 -10.76
N ILE A 619 17.28 -12.99 -9.63
CA ILE A 619 17.43 -14.33 -9.04
C ILE A 619 16.57 -14.39 -7.78
N MET A 620 15.58 -15.27 -7.78
CA MET A 620 14.74 -15.55 -6.63
C MET A 620 15.29 -16.77 -5.88
N PHE A 621 16.01 -16.55 -4.78
CA PHE A 621 16.53 -17.60 -3.92
C PHE A 621 15.44 -18.15 -3.02
N GLY A 622 14.98 -19.36 -3.33
CA GLY A 622 13.95 -20.02 -2.57
C GLY A 622 12.53 -19.54 -2.86
N VAL A 623 11.58 -20.05 -2.08
CA VAL A 623 10.16 -19.67 -2.16
C VAL A 623 9.84 -18.75 -0.97
N PRO A 624 9.36 -17.51 -1.20
CA PRO A 624 9.19 -16.51 -0.14
C PRO A 624 7.89 -16.77 0.67
N TYR A 625 7.85 -17.89 1.38
CA TYR A 625 6.78 -18.16 2.35
C TYR A 625 6.87 -17.23 3.55
N VAL A 626 5.71 -16.79 4.04
CA VAL A 626 5.60 -16.20 5.38
C VAL A 626 5.99 -17.25 6.40
N TYR A 627 6.47 -16.79 7.56
CA TYR A 627 6.71 -17.65 8.70
C TYR A 627 5.44 -18.40 9.12
N THR A 628 5.40 -19.70 8.83
CA THR A 628 4.21 -20.55 8.99
C THR A 628 3.89 -20.87 10.45
N GLN A 629 4.82 -20.65 11.37
CA GLN A 629 4.58 -20.88 12.80
C GLN A 629 3.92 -19.69 13.49
N SER A 630 3.88 -18.51 12.84
CA SER A 630 3.17 -17.33 13.36
C SER A 630 1.70 -17.67 13.64
N ARG A 631 1.24 -17.30 14.83
CA ARG A 631 -0.14 -17.57 15.27
C ARG A 631 -1.17 -16.73 14.53
N ILE A 632 -0.80 -15.50 14.17
CA ILE A 632 -1.64 -14.61 13.35
C ILE A 632 -1.96 -15.29 12.01
N LEU A 633 -0.94 -15.87 11.36
CA LEU A 633 -1.15 -16.55 10.08
C LEU A 633 -2.00 -17.82 10.24
N LYS A 634 -1.78 -18.62 11.30
CA LYS A 634 -2.60 -19.81 11.56
C LYS A 634 -4.08 -19.45 11.79
N ALA A 635 -4.35 -18.44 12.62
CA ALA A 635 -5.70 -17.95 12.86
C ALA A 635 -6.35 -17.42 11.57
N ARG A 636 -5.58 -16.75 10.70
CA ARG A 636 -6.04 -16.30 9.38
C ARG A 636 -6.37 -17.49 8.46
N LEU A 637 -5.51 -18.51 8.42
CA LEU A 637 -5.72 -19.71 7.62
C LEU A 637 -6.97 -20.49 8.07
N GLU A 638 -7.18 -20.61 9.39
CA GLU A 638 -8.41 -21.18 9.95
C GLU A 638 -9.65 -20.38 9.54
N TYR A 639 -9.59 -19.04 9.62
CA TYR A 639 -10.68 -18.16 9.18
C TYR A 639 -11.00 -18.33 7.69
N LEU A 640 -9.98 -18.34 6.84
CA LEU A 640 -10.13 -18.51 5.39
C LEU A 640 -10.71 -19.88 5.02
N ARG A 641 -10.35 -20.93 5.77
CA ARG A 641 -10.90 -22.27 5.58
C ARG A 641 -12.37 -22.34 5.98
N ASP A 642 -12.72 -21.77 7.13
CA ASP A 642 -14.05 -21.93 7.72
C ASP A 642 -15.11 -21.02 7.05
N GLN A 643 -14.75 -19.78 6.68
CA GLN A 643 -15.68 -18.83 6.05
C GLN A 643 -15.65 -18.87 4.52
N PHE A 644 -14.47 -18.86 3.92
CA PHE A 644 -14.31 -18.73 2.46
C PHE A 644 -13.99 -20.06 1.74
N GLN A 645 -13.90 -21.17 2.48
CA GLN A 645 -13.58 -22.51 1.96
C GLN A 645 -12.25 -22.56 1.20
N ILE A 646 -11.30 -21.69 1.54
CA ILE A 646 -9.96 -21.66 0.95
C ILE A 646 -9.05 -22.58 1.75
N ARG A 647 -8.42 -23.55 1.07
CA ARG A 647 -7.47 -24.46 1.72
C ARG A 647 -6.21 -23.72 2.17
N GLU A 648 -5.65 -24.14 3.31
CA GLU A 648 -4.50 -23.49 3.92
C GLU A 648 -3.28 -23.44 2.98
N ASN A 649 -2.95 -24.58 2.36
CA ASN A 649 -1.84 -24.68 1.41
C ASN A 649 -2.08 -23.85 0.13
N ASP A 650 -3.35 -23.64 -0.24
CA ASP A 650 -3.68 -22.85 -1.42
C ASP A 650 -3.38 -21.37 -1.20
N PHE A 651 -3.76 -20.84 -0.04
CA PHE A 651 -3.46 -19.46 0.35
C PHE A 651 -1.95 -19.24 0.55
N LEU A 652 -1.26 -20.15 1.26
CA LEU A 652 0.19 -20.05 1.47
C LEU A 652 0.96 -20.02 0.14
N THR A 653 0.55 -20.86 -0.81
CA THR A 653 1.19 -20.91 -2.12
C THR A 653 0.83 -19.69 -2.96
N PHE A 654 -0.41 -19.22 -2.90
CA PHE A 654 -0.84 -17.98 -3.54
C PHE A 654 -0.01 -16.78 -3.06
N ASP A 655 0.08 -16.58 -1.75
CA ASP A 655 0.83 -15.46 -1.18
C ASP A 655 2.32 -15.53 -1.52
N ALA A 656 2.92 -16.71 -1.51
CA ALA A 656 4.32 -16.90 -1.89
C ALA A 656 4.58 -16.63 -3.39
N MET A 657 3.71 -17.10 -4.28
CA MET A 657 3.86 -16.88 -5.72
C MET A 657 3.59 -15.41 -6.10
N ARG A 658 2.64 -14.76 -5.42
CA ARG A 658 2.37 -13.31 -5.56
C ARG A 658 3.64 -12.49 -5.32
N HIS A 659 4.31 -12.69 -4.18
CA HIS A 659 5.54 -11.97 -3.85
C HIS A 659 6.71 -12.35 -4.77
N ALA A 660 6.84 -13.64 -5.13
CA ALA A 660 7.89 -14.08 -6.05
C ALA A 660 7.74 -13.44 -7.44
N ALA A 661 6.53 -13.47 -8.00
CA ALA A 661 6.20 -12.88 -9.29
C ALA A 661 6.34 -11.35 -9.26
N GLN A 662 5.98 -10.70 -8.16
CA GLN A 662 6.17 -9.25 -7.99
C GLN A 662 7.65 -8.87 -8.09
N CYS A 663 8.52 -9.56 -7.33
CA CYS A 663 9.95 -9.28 -7.34
C CYS A 663 10.56 -9.49 -8.73
N VAL A 664 10.20 -10.60 -9.38
CA VAL A 664 10.70 -10.98 -10.71
C VAL A 664 10.16 -10.04 -11.80
N GLY A 665 8.88 -9.66 -11.71
CA GLY A 665 8.22 -8.79 -12.68
C GLY A 665 8.70 -7.34 -12.68
N ARG A 666 9.57 -6.95 -11.73
CA ARG A 666 10.19 -5.62 -11.71
C ARG A 666 11.30 -5.44 -12.73
N ALA A 667 11.87 -6.54 -13.25
CA ALA A 667 12.96 -6.54 -14.22
C ALA A 667 12.56 -5.96 -15.59
N ILE A 668 11.26 -5.96 -15.92
CA ILE A 668 10.77 -5.60 -17.24
C ILE A 668 9.91 -4.35 -17.15
N ARG A 669 10.28 -3.33 -17.94
CA ARG A 669 9.55 -2.05 -18.01
C ARG A 669 9.10 -1.65 -19.42
N GLY A 670 9.49 -2.40 -20.44
CA GLY A 670 9.05 -2.18 -21.81
C GLY A 670 9.38 -3.35 -22.71
N LYS A 671 8.80 -3.37 -23.91
CA LYS A 671 9.04 -4.43 -24.90
C LYS A 671 10.44 -4.37 -25.53
N THR A 672 11.13 -3.23 -25.42
CA THR A 672 12.55 -3.10 -25.80
C THR A 672 13.49 -3.64 -24.73
N ASP A 673 13.00 -3.77 -23.49
CA ASP A 673 13.78 -4.27 -22.39
C ASP A 673 13.86 -5.79 -22.42
N TYR A 674 14.84 -6.35 -21.74
CA TYR A 674 14.97 -7.79 -21.58
C TYR A 674 15.59 -8.13 -20.23
N GLY A 675 15.13 -9.23 -19.66
CA GLY A 675 15.54 -9.69 -18.34
C GLY A 675 15.50 -11.20 -18.21
N LEU A 676 16.55 -11.75 -17.60
CA LEU A 676 16.61 -13.14 -17.19
C LEU A 676 15.93 -13.29 -15.83
N MET A 677 15.02 -14.25 -15.72
CA MET A 677 14.22 -14.46 -14.51
C MET A 677 14.53 -15.84 -13.95
N ILE A 678 15.31 -15.92 -12.87
CA ILE A 678 15.80 -17.20 -12.35
C ILE A 678 15.08 -17.53 -11.06
N PHE A 679 14.36 -18.65 -11.05
CA PHE A 679 13.73 -19.22 -9.87
C PHE A 679 14.60 -20.34 -9.31
N ALA A 680 15.37 -20.05 -8.27
CA ALA A 680 16.31 -20.98 -7.65
C ALA A 680 15.65 -21.76 -6.50
N ASP A 681 14.76 -22.70 -6.85
CA ASP A 681 14.20 -23.72 -5.95
C ASP A 681 13.47 -24.79 -6.77
N LYS A 682 13.71 -26.07 -6.52
CA LYS A 682 13.03 -27.18 -7.18
C LYS A 682 11.50 -27.09 -7.05
N ARG A 683 10.99 -26.46 -6.00
CA ARG A 683 9.55 -26.37 -5.74
C ARG A 683 8.81 -25.55 -6.81
N TYR A 684 9.43 -24.59 -7.49
CA TYR A 684 8.77 -23.84 -8.56
C TYR A 684 8.37 -24.73 -9.76
N ALA A 685 9.03 -25.88 -9.95
CA ALA A 685 8.69 -26.82 -11.02
C ALA A 685 7.38 -27.58 -10.77
N ARG A 686 6.84 -27.57 -9.54
CA ARG A 686 5.57 -28.25 -9.24
C ARG A 686 4.39 -27.47 -9.84
N ALA A 687 3.41 -28.20 -10.38
CA ALA A 687 2.26 -27.62 -11.09
C ALA A 687 1.40 -26.68 -10.22
N ASP A 688 1.27 -26.97 -8.92
CA ASP A 688 0.52 -26.17 -7.95
C ASP A 688 1.09 -24.75 -7.76
N LYS A 689 2.42 -24.62 -7.91
CA LYS A 689 3.16 -23.35 -7.79
C LYS A 689 3.28 -22.66 -9.13
N ARG A 690 3.73 -23.40 -10.14
CA ARG A 690 3.88 -22.89 -11.51
C ARG A 690 2.57 -22.31 -12.04
N GLY A 691 1.45 -23.01 -11.80
CA GLY A 691 0.12 -22.57 -12.24
C GLY A 691 -0.40 -21.29 -11.57
N LYS A 692 0.21 -20.86 -10.46
CA LYS A 692 -0.14 -19.61 -9.74
C LYS A 692 0.77 -18.44 -10.11
N LEU A 693 1.76 -18.62 -10.98
CA LEU A 693 2.48 -17.48 -11.57
C LEU A 693 1.55 -16.73 -12.54
N PRO A 694 1.81 -15.47 -12.88
CA PRO A 694 1.08 -14.77 -13.94
C PRO A 694 1.19 -15.48 -15.29
N ARG A 695 0.11 -15.46 -16.09
CA ARG A 695 0.07 -16.16 -17.40
C ARG A 695 1.18 -15.72 -18.34
N TRP A 696 1.45 -14.41 -18.39
CA TRP A 696 2.52 -13.82 -19.20
C TRP A 696 3.93 -14.31 -18.82
N ILE A 697 4.15 -14.86 -17.62
CA ILE A 697 5.40 -15.55 -17.28
C ILE A 697 5.31 -17.03 -17.70
N GLN A 698 4.19 -17.68 -17.42
CA GLN A 698 3.99 -19.11 -17.69
C GLN A 698 4.14 -19.47 -19.16
N GLU A 699 3.65 -18.63 -20.07
CA GLU A 699 3.73 -18.82 -21.53
C GLU A 699 5.16 -18.97 -22.06
N HIS A 700 6.13 -18.42 -21.34
CA HIS A 700 7.54 -18.47 -21.70
C HIS A 700 8.35 -19.48 -20.89
N ILE A 701 7.72 -20.19 -19.94
CA ILE A 701 8.35 -21.33 -19.27
C ILE A 701 8.23 -22.55 -20.19
N THR A 702 9.26 -22.78 -21.00
CA THR A 702 9.33 -23.99 -21.84
C THR A 702 9.67 -25.22 -21.02
N ASP A 703 9.28 -26.42 -21.46
CA ASP A 703 9.61 -27.68 -20.79
C ASP A 703 11.13 -27.90 -20.62
N GLY A 704 11.94 -27.37 -21.56
CA GLY A 704 13.39 -27.37 -21.47
C GLY A 704 13.96 -26.40 -20.42
N SER A 705 13.16 -25.46 -19.90
CA SER A 705 13.54 -24.50 -18.85
C SER A 705 13.17 -24.97 -17.44
N LEU A 706 12.57 -26.16 -17.30
CA LEU A 706 12.15 -26.71 -16.01
C LEU A 706 13.22 -27.56 -15.35
N ASN A 707 13.45 -27.30 -14.05
CA ASN A 707 14.32 -28.11 -13.20
C ASN A 707 15.75 -28.27 -13.77
N LEU A 708 16.31 -27.15 -14.21
CA LEU A 708 17.66 -27.05 -14.74
C LEU A 708 18.73 -27.22 -13.65
N THR A 709 19.92 -27.62 -14.08
CA THR A 709 21.17 -27.48 -13.33
C THR A 709 21.75 -26.06 -13.45
N ILE A 710 22.73 -25.71 -12.61
CA ILE A 710 23.34 -24.37 -12.64
C ILE A 710 24.08 -24.15 -13.97
N ASP A 711 24.89 -25.12 -14.41
CA ASP A 711 25.62 -25.03 -15.70
C ASP A 711 24.68 -24.88 -16.91
N GLU A 712 23.58 -25.64 -16.97
CA GLU A 712 22.58 -25.51 -18.04
C GLU A 712 21.90 -24.14 -18.03
N THR A 713 21.59 -23.63 -16.83
CA THR A 713 21.01 -22.29 -16.63
C THR A 713 21.94 -21.21 -17.17
N VAL A 714 23.23 -21.36 -16.89
CA VAL A 714 24.30 -20.49 -17.36
C VAL A 714 24.41 -20.51 -18.88
N GLN A 715 24.36 -21.68 -19.51
CA GLN A 715 24.41 -21.82 -20.97
C GLN A 715 23.20 -21.16 -21.64
N LEU A 716 21.99 -21.43 -21.13
CA LEU A 716 20.75 -20.81 -21.63
C LEU A 716 20.75 -19.29 -21.41
N GLY A 717 21.18 -18.83 -20.25
CA GLY A 717 21.33 -17.41 -19.94
C GLY A 717 22.31 -16.72 -20.90
N LYS A 718 23.45 -17.34 -21.20
CA LYS A 718 24.43 -16.82 -22.16
C LYS A 718 23.88 -16.78 -23.59
N HIS A 719 23.14 -17.81 -24.00
CA HIS A 719 22.48 -17.84 -25.31
C HIS A 719 21.45 -16.72 -25.43
N PHE A 720 20.57 -16.60 -24.43
CA PHE A 720 19.55 -15.57 -24.35
C PHE A 720 20.15 -14.15 -24.42
N LEU A 721 21.14 -13.85 -23.57
CA LEU A 721 21.76 -12.53 -23.54
C LEU A 721 22.44 -12.18 -24.87
N ARG A 722 23.09 -13.14 -25.53
CA ARG A 722 23.71 -12.93 -26.86
C ARG A 722 22.68 -12.64 -27.94
N GLN A 723 21.55 -13.35 -27.94
CA GLN A 723 20.47 -13.12 -28.89
C GLN A 723 19.79 -11.77 -28.63
N MET A 724 19.57 -11.42 -27.36
CA MET A 724 18.89 -10.18 -26.98
C MET A 724 19.76 -8.93 -27.12
N ALA A 725 21.09 -9.08 -27.08
CA ALA A 725 22.05 -7.99 -27.31
C ALA A 725 22.12 -7.53 -28.77
N GLN A 726 21.50 -8.24 -29.71
CA GLN A 726 21.41 -7.80 -31.10
C GLN A 726 20.56 -6.52 -31.23
N PRO A 727 20.86 -5.63 -32.19
CA PRO A 727 20.09 -4.41 -32.39
C PRO A 727 18.65 -4.75 -32.72
N PHE A 728 17.73 -4.31 -31.87
CA PHE A 728 16.29 -4.50 -32.05
C PHE A 728 15.68 -3.15 -32.41
N ARG A 729 15.28 -3.00 -33.66
CA ARG A 729 14.75 -1.73 -34.18
C ARG A 729 13.25 -1.69 -34.00
N ARG A 730 12.70 -0.48 -34.12
CA ARG A 730 11.26 -0.25 -34.06
C ARG A 730 10.51 -0.99 -35.18
N GLU A 731 11.11 -1.09 -36.36
CA GLU A 731 10.53 -1.76 -37.53
C GLU A 731 10.20 -3.24 -37.25
N ASP A 732 11.03 -3.91 -36.46
CA ASP A 732 10.84 -5.32 -36.07
C ASP A 732 9.63 -5.52 -35.14
N GLN A 733 9.12 -4.45 -34.53
CA GLN A 733 7.96 -4.48 -33.62
C GLN A 733 6.65 -4.21 -34.35
N LEU A 734 6.69 -3.51 -35.48
CA LEU A 734 5.49 -3.04 -36.18
C LEU A 734 4.69 -4.22 -36.73
N GLY A 735 3.37 -4.20 -36.48
CA GLY A 735 2.43 -5.24 -36.92
C GLY A 735 2.34 -6.46 -36.00
N LEU A 736 3.25 -6.62 -35.04
CA LEU A 736 3.18 -7.68 -34.03
C LEU A 736 2.94 -7.11 -32.63
N SER A 737 3.98 -6.51 -32.05
CA SER A 737 3.94 -6.03 -30.66
C SER A 737 3.61 -4.55 -30.56
N LEU A 738 3.76 -3.79 -31.64
CA LEU A 738 3.48 -2.36 -31.76
C LEU A 738 2.58 -2.11 -32.98
N LEU A 739 1.51 -1.33 -32.79
CA LEU A 739 0.49 -1.07 -33.80
C LEU A 739 0.42 0.41 -34.18
N THR A 740 0.21 0.68 -35.46
CA THR A 740 -0.13 2.00 -36.01
C THR A 740 -1.65 2.19 -36.08
N LEU A 741 -2.09 3.43 -36.30
CA LEU A 741 -3.51 3.76 -36.46
C LEU A 741 -4.15 3.00 -37.63
N GLU A 742 -3.48 2.93 -38.78
CA GLU A 742 -3.97 2.22 -39.96
C GLU A 742 -4.13 0.71 -39.72
N GLN A 743 -3.19 0.10 -39.00
CA GLN A 743 -3.25 -1.32 -38.65
C GLN A 743 -4.42 -1.64 -37.71
N LEU A 744 -4.77 -0.73 -36.81
CA LEU A 744 -5.91 -0.88 -35.90
C LEU A 744 -7.27 -0.83 -36.61
N GLN A 745 -7.35 -0.25 -37.81
CA GLN A 745 -8.59 -0.20 -38.59
C GLN A 745 -8.88 -1.52 -39.33
N SER A 746 -7.90 -2.43 -39.41
CA SER A 746 -8.08 -3.72 -40.07
C SER A 746 -8.85 -4.71 -39.17
N GLU A 747 -9.90 -5.33 -39.73
CA GLU A 747 -10.75 -6.29 -38.99
C GLU A 747 -9.96 -7.53 -38.53
N GLU A 748 -8.99 -7.99 -39.32
CA GLU A 748 -8.12 -9.11 -38.94
C GLU A 748 -7.32 -8.82 -37.67
N MET A 749 -6.82 -7.59 -37.51
CA MET A 749 -6.08 -7.21 -36.31
C MET A 749 -7.00 -7.07 -35.11
N LEU A 750 -8.21 -6.56 -35.28
CA LEU A 750 -9.21 -6.52 -34.19
C LEU A 750 -9.58 -7.94 -33.72
N GLN A 751 -9.70 -8.90 -34.63
CA GLN A 751 -9.90 -10.31 -34.27
C GLN A 751 -8.71 -10.86 -33.49
N LYS A 752 -7.47 -10.60 -33.91
CA LYS A 752 -6.28 -11.00 -33.14
C LYS A 752 -6.24 -10.38 -31.74
N ILE A 753 -6.57 -9.10 -31.63
CA ILE A 753 -6.59 -8.36 -30.35
C ILE A 753 -7.64 -8.94 -29.39
N SER A 754 -8.78 -9.40 -29.90
CA SER A 754 -9.82 -10.05 -29.09
C SER A 754 -9.37 -11.37 -28.47
N GLN A 755 -8.40 -12.06 -29.09
CA GLN A 755 -7.86 -13.33 -28.58
C GLN A 755 -6.81 -13.14 -27.48
N ILE A 756 -6.26 -11.93 -27.33
CA ILE A 756 -5.22 -11.59 -26.32
C ILE A 756 -5.82 -11.45 -24.92
N ALA A 757 -7.06 -10.96 -24.84
CA ALA A 757 -7.78 -10.85 -23.58
C ALA A 757 -8.42 -12.19 -23.23
N HIS A 758 -8.11 -12.71 -22.05
CA HIS A 758 -8.81 -13.87 -21.51
C HIS A 758 -9.64 -13.44 -20.31
N GLN A 759 -10.95 -13.68 -20.39
CA GLN A 759 -11.82 -13.60 -19.22
C GLN A 759 -11.67 -14.87 -18.39
N ALA A 760 -11.53 -14.69 -17.06
CA ALA A 760 -11.35 -15.76 -16.09
C ALA A 760 -12.69 -16.35 -15.64
#